data_AF-A0A935YPJ6-F1
#
_entry.id   AF-A0A935YPJ6-F1
#
_cell.length_a   1.000
_cell.length_b   1.000
_cell.length_c   1.000
_cell.angle_alpha   90.00
_cell.angle_beta   90.00
_cell.angle_gamma   90.00
#
_symmetry.space_group_name_H-M   'P 1'
#
loop_
_entity.id
_entity.type
_entity.pdbx_description
1 polymer ?
#
loop_
_entity_poly.entity_id
_entity_poly.type
_entity_poly.pdbx_seq_one_letter_code
_entity_poly.pdbx_strand_id
1 'polypeptide(L)'
;MNKQCLPIPAAIAAVCLAILLGGAAAPEMQPVDRSPLLHGGSPGKAAVDTVTLMGPYGQYPYRGDFETASALPWGDGLLTDGWTSRDDTAPGDHWHVSTHNNPGTGNGAACRDPNLPSCDAGDPAGGYGNSWFDVLEFRKPVPGAATVRVQGKLRHDTEPGYDYVYLQRRTAADPDFEPVAGGQGLSWDDQGNVVFDYTFTYGESERVGGSDIAVALVFVSDGAWSDLDCWWPTDGAATVDDLVVTVSSAGVATYSEDFEDGVVGPDWRVVPNPGVGDFARVWTGLCDDDPCGGNSSQQVAFIDTYPELMAVPPPPDGCGAVNGTGGFLGGLAKLDNRVISPAMTLPGGDTDGVTIAFDVYVDNQLGFIDPIFWSWSIRSAADGNLAQAGWVSRNFVYYGGPQYQRIVLPVGDLLVPGATTLQLSLGALQTGFFDTPRENVSPAPYFDNVRVQAYPSAGPRIVITELRLANDGFPASGTLDLANLANNSVRFDMAANIAARSHLRNDPGDSILIDVSPRNGAAVDPPVMHWTLARRNPLFDPYRTLSDGPVTGRVTRTATNAIVANRWNFDLPDSGFLFPGDVLHYYFSATDHRGGDTRTSLAPVELTGYGDADSQAWPLAFTVRCLPTVVDAAGTQPPVLFWNDQGSRGAEHAWLAALRLLGGLEGVGFDVFTTRAPASGVGNGLGGRATVAQLAGYADLLYTAGDLGAYTLANGDYLGGDPGNDLAVLDGWLALGGRDLLVCGDDLAHNLHASGTATRTFLEATMGLQLVDGDVRDNVGGQVSPTVVKVPGNPVFVLPPHWLVYGGCPAPNDFDAVLPQAGAQTLAQYTAASGLSTPYPYAAATLNAFGTDRVVSLPYDLSFVMSWDKTPAPIPTRAVVLGDVLSYFAVPWDLVEPVGVPGVGPALAVMAQPNPFNPSVTLRYTLARPGHLAMKVYDTRGALVRTLVDGPVAVTQGTVLWDGADDRGGQAASGLYFVETRADGQVDVRKVTMVK
;
A
#
# COMPACT_ATOMS: atom_id res chain seq x y z
N MET A 1 -55.72 -31.04 -15.46
CA MET A 1 -56.78 -31.26 -16.47
C MET A 1 -57.27 -29.90 -16.96
N ASN A 2 -57.17 -29.71 -18.28
CA ASN A 2 -57.76 -28.69 -19.18
C ASN A 2 -58.24 -27.35 -18.59
N LYS A 3 -57.52 -26.28 -18.97
CA LYS A 3 -58.11 -24.95 -19.23
C LYS A 3 -58.37 -24.84 -20.74
N GLN A 4 -59.59 -24.46 -21.13
CA GLN A 4 -59.91 -23.89 -22.44
C GLN A 4 -60.34 -22.43 -22.25
N CYS A 5 -59.86 -21.59 -23.18
CA CYS A 5 -59.93 -20.14 -23.24
C CYS A 5 -61.23 -19.61 -23.88
N LEU A 6 -61.51 -18.31 -23.67
CA LEU A 6 -61.57 -17.19 -24.68
C LEU A 6 -62.50 -16.04 -24.17
N PRO A 7 -62.44 -14.80 -24.73
CA PRO A 7 -61.30 -13.87 -24.87
C PRO A 7 -61.64 -12.40 -24.47
N ILE A 8 -60.63 -11.52 -24.34
CA ILE A 8 -60.77 -10.05 -24.32
C ILE A 8 -59.81 -9.44 -25.37
N PRO A 9 -60.16 -8.33 -26.06
CA PRO A 9 -59.66 -7.97 -27.40
C PRO A 9 -58.35 -7.19 -27.44
N ALA A 10 -57.75 -7.19 -28.63
CA ALA A 10 -56.44 -6.68 -29.00
C ALA A 10 -56.37 -5.14 -29.15
N ALA A 11 -55.67 -4.50 -28.23
CA ALA A 11 -54.76 -3.36 -28.46
C ALA A 11 -54.00 -3.15 -27.14
N ILE A 12 -52.67 -2.93 -27.19
CA ILE A 12 -51.73 -2.89 -26.03
C ILE A 12 -51.18 -4.28 -25.64
N ALA A 13 -50.51 -4.96 -26.57
CA ALA A 13 -49.68 -6.14 -26.29
C ALA A 13 -48.54 -6.31 -27.30
N ALA A 14 -47.92 -5.22 -27.76
CA ALA A 14 -46.90 -5.26 -28.82
C ALA A 14 -45.55 -4.63 -28.45
N VAL A 15 -45.21 -4.48 -27.17
CA VAL A 15 -43.88 -3.96 -26.75
C VAL A 15 -43.14 -4.84 -25.73
N CYS A 16 -43.72 -5.95 -25.23
CA CYS A 16 -43.10 -6.70 -24.12
C CYS A 16 -42.73 -8.18 -24.38
N LEU A 17 -42.52 -8.64 -25.63
CA LEU A 17 -42.12 -10.05 -25.85
C LEU A 17 -41.17 -10.33 -27.02
N ALA A 18 -40.19 -9.45 -27.26
CA ALA A 18 -39.11 -9.72 -28.23
C ALA A 18 -37.71 -9.28 -27.78
N ILE A 19 -37.46 -9.18 -26.47
CA ILE A 19 -36.13 -8.83 -25.91
C ILE A 19 -35.66 -9.89 -24.90
N LEU A 20 -35.81 -11.18 -25.22
CA LEU A 20 -35.42 -12.24 -24.29
C LEU A 20 -34.54 -13.36 -24.84
N LEU A 21 -33.96 -13.23 -26.05
CA LEU A 21 -32.99 -14.23 -26.51
C LEU A 21 -31.85 -13.59 -27.32
N GLY A 22 -30.70 -13.45 -26.67
CA GLY A 22 -29.39 -13.46 -27.33
C GLY A 22 -28.73 -12.11 -27.54
N GLY A 23 -28.15 -11.55 -26.48
CA GLY A 23 -27.20 -10.45 -26.55
C GLY A 23 -26.57 -10.26 -25.17
N ALA A 24 -25.43 -10.91 -24.94
CA ALA A 24 -24.68 -10.75 -23.71
C ALA A 24 -24.38 -9.25 -23.51
N ALA A 25 -24.81 -8.71 -22.38
CA ALA A 25 -24.27 -7.46 -21.86
C ALA A 25 -22.74 -7.55 -21.92
N ALA A 26 -22.09 -6.44 -22.25
CA ALA A 26 -20.66 -6.31 -21.99
C ALA A 26 -20.43 -6.78 -20.53
N PRO A 27 -19.48 -7.70 -20.28
CA PRO A 27 -19.10 -7.97 -18.90
C PRO A 27 -18.73 -6.61 -18.32
N GLU A 28 -19.30 -6.31 -17.16
CA GLU A 28 -18.78 -5.30 -16.25
C GLU A 28 -17.25 -5.41 -16.34
N MET A 29 -16.60 -4.39 -16.92
CA MET A 29 -15.14 -4.33 -16.84
C MET A 29 -14.88 -4.36 -15.35
N GLN A 30 -14.29 -5.47 -14.91
CA GLN A 30 -13.88 -5.61 -13.53
C GLN A 30 -13.12 -4.33 -13.16
N PRO A 31 -13.29 -3.83 -11.92
CA PRO A 31 -12.42 -2.79 -11.41
C PRO A 31 -11.01 -3.15 -11.83
N VAL A 32 -10.29 -2.20 -12.45
CA VAL A 32 -8.86 -2.38 -12.69
C VAL A 32 -8.27 -2.54 -11.31
N ASP A 33 -8.09 -3.81 -10.96
CA ASP A 33 -7.64 -4.32 -9.70
C ASP A 33 -6.28 -3.66 -9.42
N ARG A 34 -6.10 -3.08 -8.24
CA ARG A 34 -4.79 -2.66 -7.77
C ARG A 34 -3.96 -3.91 -7.43
N SER A 35 -3.75 -4.80 -8.40
CA SER A 35 -2.79 -5.91 -8.45
C SER A 35 -3.21 -6.89 -9.56
N PRO A 36 -2.27 -7.55 -10.25
CA PRO A 36 -2.64 -8.63 -11.15
C PRO A 36 -2.89 -9.92 -10.34
N LEU A 37 -4.07 -10.14 -9.73
CA LEU A 37 -4.33 -11.43 -9.05
C LEU A 37 -5.79 -11.91 -9.04
N LEU A 38 -5.98 -13.05 -9.74
CA LEU A 38 -6.85 -14.20 -9.43
C LEU A 38 -8.14 -13.98 -8.60
N HIS A 39 -9.28 -14.26 -9.24
CA HIS A 39 -10.62 -14.34 -8.67
C HIS A 39 -10.72 -15.24 -7.42
N GLY A 40 -11.24 -14.68 -6.32
CA GLY A 40 -11.78 -15.41 -5.18
C GLY A 40 -13.30 -15.28 -5.08
N GLY A 41 -14.04 -16.25 -5.61
CA GLY A 41 -15.48 -16.42 -5.37
C GLY A 41 -15.75 -17.81 -4.79
N SER A 42 -16.53 -17.88 -3.71
CA SER A 42 -17.01 -19.09 -3.02
C SER A 42 -17.63 -20.14 -3.98
N PRO A 43 -17.85 -21.44 -3.62
CA PRO A 43 -17.91 -22.06 -2.28
C PRO A 43 -17.09 -23.38 -2.20
N GLY A 44 -15.85 -23.37 -2.73
CA GLY A 44 -14.96 -24.53 -2.76
C GLY A 44 -13.47 -24.19 -2.87
N LYS A 45 -12.98 -23.17 -2.13
CA LYS A 45 -11.58 -22.70 -2.17
C LYS A 45 -10.52 -23.77 -1.79
N ALA A 46 -10.94 -24.92 -1.28
CA ALA A 46 -10.11 -26.04 -0.83
C ALA A 46 -9.36 -26.82 -1.96
N ALA A 47 -8.76 -26.17 -2.96
CA ALA A 47 -7.99 -26.93 -3.96
C ALA A 47 -6.64 -26.38 -4.41
N VAL A 48 -6.37 -25.07 -4.46
CA VAL A 48 -5.06 -24.57 -4.93
C VAL A 48 -4.93 -23.06 -4.72
N ASP A 49 -4.71 -22.60 -3.48
CA ASP A 49 -3.89 -21.39 -3.32
C ASP A 49 -2.46 -21.81 -3.68
N THR A 50 -2.15 -21.75 -4.97
CA THR A 50 -0.81 -21.98 -5.49
C THR A 50 -0.36 -20.71 -6.19
N VAL A 51 0.70 -20.09 -5.69
CA VAL A 51 1.53 -19.20 -6.50
C VAL A 51 2.97 -19.69 -6.44
N THR A 52 3.51 -19.89 -7.63
CA THR A 52 4.64 -20.75 -7.91
C THR A 52 5.96 -19.96 -7.97
N LEU A 53 7.03 -20.47 -7.35
CA LEU A 53 8.34 -19.81 -7.28
C LEU A 53 9.30 -20.24 -8.40
N MET A 54 9.61 -19.29 -9.30
CA MET A 54 10.66 -19.25 -10.34
C MET A 54 10.33 -19.80 -11.76
N GLY A 55 10.12 -18.87 -12.71
CA GLY A 55 10.44 -18.99 -14.15
C GLY A 55 9.66 -20.02 -15.01
N PRO A 56 9.59 -19.85 -16.35
CA PRO A 56 8.67 -20.59 -17.23
C PRO A 56 8.99 -22.09 -17.45
N TYR A 57 9.84 -22.71 -16.61
CA TYR A 57 10.39 -24.06 -16.82
C TYR A 57 10.26 -25.03 -15.64
N GLY A 58 9.20 -24.91 -14.84
CA GLY A 58 8.50 -26.10 -14.29
C GLY A 58 9.23 -26.99 -13.27
N GLN A 59 10.31 -26.56 -12.63
CA GLN A 59 10.84 -27.21 -11.41
C GLN A 59 11.22 -26.13 -10.38
N TYR A 60 10.52 -26.12 -9.25
CA TYR A 60 10.48 -25.01 -8.29
C TYR A 60 11.15 -25.42 -6.96
N PRO A 61 12.23 -24.77 -6.51
CA PRO A 61 12.96 -25.21 -5.31
C PRO A 61 12.48 -24.61 -3.97
N TYR A 62 11.62 -23.58 -3.97
CA TYR A 62 11.21 -22.89 -2.74
C TYR A 62 9.69 -22.71 -2.71
N ARG A 63 9.09 -22.71 -1.51
CA ARG A 63 7.66 -22.55 -1.24
C ARG A 63 7.49 -21.57 -0.08
N GLY A 64 6.61 -20.59 -0.27
CA GLY A 64 6.23 -19.59 0.74
C GLY A 64 4.73 -19.61 1.03
N ASP A 65 4.05 -20.67 0.57
CA ASP A 65 2.72 -21.10 0.97
C ASP A 65 2.88 -21.94 2.25
N PHE A 66 2.76 -21.30 3.42
CA PHE A 66 2.97 -21.95 4.71
C PHE A 66 1.97 -23.11 4.96
N GLU A 67 0.94 -23.22 4.13
CA GLU A 67 -0.16 -24.22 4.08
C GLU A 67 0.22 -25.68 3.85
N THR A 68 1.33 -25.96 3.15
CA THR A 68 1.62 -27.33 2.68
C THR A 68 2.63 -28.08 3.55
N ALA A 69 3.05 -27.47 4.66
CA ALA A 69 4.26 -27.89 5.35
C ALA A 69 3.97 -28.72 6.61
N SER A 70 4.50 -29.95 6.65
CA SER A 70 4.36 -30.84 7.80
C SER A 70 5.20 -30.37 8.98
N ALA A 71 4.59 -30.18 10.15
CA ALA A 71 5.27 -29.91 11.42
C ALA A 71 6.26 -31.05 11.76
N LEU A 72 7.55 -30.75 11.91
CA LEU A 72 8.53 -31.68 12.47
C LEU A 72 8.67 -31.48 13.99
N PRO A 73 8.79 -32.55 14.80
CA PRO A 73 8.59 -32.42 16.23
C PRO A 73 9.85 -31.91 16.95
N TRP A 74 9.69 -30.80 17.70
CA TRP A 74 10.50 -30.30 18.83
C TRP A 74 11.86 -29.63 18.51
N GLY A 75 11.85 -28.30 18.65
CA GLY A 75 12.95 -27.33 18.51
C GLY A 75 12.36 -25.94 18.19
N ASP A 76 13.04 -24.88 18.60
CA ASP A 76 12.73 -23.44 18.69
C ASP A 76 11.95 -22.79 17.51
N GLY A 77 10.74 -23.26 17.21
CA GLY A 77 9.80 -22.68 16.26
C GLY A 77 9.72 -23.44 14.92
N LEU A 78 8.55 -24.01 14.63
CA LEU A 78 8.24 -24.71 13.38
C LEU A 78 8.25 -23.75 12.18
N LEU A 79 9.39 -23.57 11.55
CA LEU A 79 9.54 -22.98 10.22
C LEU A 79 9.98 -24.05 9.24
N THR A 80 9.45 -23.99 8.01
CA THR A 80 9.60 -25.05 7.01
C THR A 80 10.42 -24.58 5.84
N ASP A 81 10.85 -25.51 4.98
CA ASP A 81 11.57 -25.22 3.74
C ASP A 81 12.83 -24.33 3.88
N GLY A 82 13.46 -24.36 5.07
CA GLY A 82 14.71 -23.65 5.38
C GLY A 82 14.54 -22.19 5.84
N TRP A 83 13.31 -21.75 6.11
CA TRP A 83 13.05 -20.48 6.79
C TRP A 83 13.57 -20.52 8.23
N THR A 84 14.10 -19.39 8.72
CA THR A 84 14.66 -19.28 10.07
C THR A 84 14.04 -18.11 10.82
N SER A 85 13.68 -18.34 12.09
CA SER A 85 13.26 -17.29 13.01
C SER A 85 14.50 -16.64 13.57
N ARG A 86 14.49 -15.32 13.66
CA ARG A 86 15.53 -14.53 14.30
C ARG A 86 14.85 -13.55 15.24
N ASP A 87 15.24 -13.64 16.50
CA ASP A 87 14.92 -12.65 17.50
C ASP A 87 16.12 -11.69 17.57
N ASP A 88 15.95 -10.46 17.11
CA ASP A 88 16.99 -9.43 17.13
C ASP A 88 17.07 -8.71 18.49
N THR A 89 16.22 -9.10 19.45
CA THR A 89 16.20 -8.59 20.82
C THR A 89 16.85 -9.56 21.82
N ALA A 90 16.99 -10.83 21.44
CA ALA A 90 17.80 -11.80 22.17
C ALA A 90 19.27 -11.34 22.16
N PRO A 91 19.87 -10.99 23.31
CA PRO A 91 21.25 -10.53 23.35
C PRO A 91 22.20 -11.67 22.96
N GLY A 92 23.30 -11.32 22.30
CA GLY A 92 24.48 -12.18 22.33
C GLY A 92 25.02 -12.25 23.77
N ASP A 93 25.66 -13.36 24.14
CA ASP A 93 26.38 -13.42 25.42
C ASP A 93 27.59 -12.47 25.35
N HIS A 94 27.45 -11.23 25.82
CA HIS A 94 28.53 -10.24 25.74
C HIS A 94 29.48 -10.27 26.93
N TRP A 95 29.08 -10.90 28.05
CA TRP A 95 29.96 -11.17 29.18
C TRP A 95 30.90 -12.34 28.87
N HIS A 96 32.20 -12.09 28.85
CA HIS A 96 33.23 -13.11 28.66
C HIS A 96 34.51 -12.78 29.41
N VAL A 97 35.33 -13.79 29.72
CA VAL A 97 36.61 -13.56 30.39
C VAL A 97 37.63 -12.99 29.40
N SER A 98 38.28 -11.89 29.79
CA SER A 98 39.22 -11.15 28.95
C SER A 98 40.23 -10.39 29.81
N THR A 99 41.42 -10.14 29.28
CA THR A 99 42.37 -9.19 29.88
C THR A 99 42.05 -7.74 29.54
N HIS A 100 41.00 -7.50 28.75
CA HIS A 100 40.66 -6.17 28.23
C HIS A 100 40.09 -5.29 29.34
N ASN A 101 40.65 -4.09 29.45
CA ASN A 101 40.23 -3.06 30.39
C ASN A 101 40.09 -3.49 31.87
N ASN A 102 40.81 -4.54 32.28
CA ASN A 102 40.66 -5.12 33.61
C ASN A 102 41.04 -4.10 34.72
N PRO A 103 40.15 -3.80 35.70
CA PRO A 103 40.47 -2.96 36.87
C PRO A 103 41.45 -3.61 37.88
N GLY A 104 41.69 -4.91 37.79
CA GLY A 104 42.66 -5.67 38.59
C GLY A 104 43.96 -6.01 37.84
N THR A 105 44.40 -7.26 37.93
CA THR A 105 45.63 -7.73 37.27
C THR A 105 45.41 -9.09 36.63
N GLY A 106 45.46 -9.16 35.30
CA GLY A 106 45.24 -10.42 34.58
C GLY A 106 43.89 -10.41 33.88
N ASN A 107 43.09 -11.46 34.09
CA ASN A 107 41.78 -11.64 33.49
C ASN A 107 40.68 -10.98 34.34
N GLY A 108 39.61 -10.53 33.69
CA GLY A 108 38.35 -10.13 34.33
C GLY A 108 37.18 -10.52 33.44
N ALA A 109 35.96 -10.46 33.97
CA ALA A 109 34.77 -10.62 33.13
C ALA A 109 34.46 -9.27 32.45
N ALA A 110 34.50 -9.23 31.13
CA ALA A 110 34.24 -8.05 30.32
C ALA A 110 32.91 -8.19 29.57
N CYS A 111 32.07 -7.16 29.62
CA CYS A 111 30.85 -6.98 28.85
C CYS A 111 31.16 -6.16 27.60
N ARG A 112 31.42 -6.84 26.48
CA ARG A 112 31.74 -6.22 25.18
C ARG A 112 31.58 -7.25 24.04
N ASP A 113 31.50 -6.79 22.81
CA ASP A 113 31.63 -7.64 21.62
C ASP A 113 33.01 -7.40 21.01
N PRO A 114 33.94 -8.37 21.09
CA PRO A 114 35.28 -8.23 20.52
C PRO A 114 35.29 -8.13 18.98
N ASN A 115 34.17 -8.41 18.32
CA ASN A 115 34.04 -8.36 16.86
C ASN A 115 33.47 -7.04 16.34
N LEU A 116 33.03 -6.13 17.21
CA LEU A 116 32.61 -4.79 16.78
C LEU A 116 33.80 -4.06 16.13
N PRO A 117 33.66 -3.59 14.87
CA PRO A 117 34.72 -2.88 14.19
C PRO A 117 35.08 -1.58 14.92
N SER A 118 36.36 -1.24 14.88
CA SER A 118 36.85 0.07 15.34
C SER A 118 36.25 1.21 14.49
N CYS A 119 35.77 2.25 15.16
CA CYS A 119 35.10 3.38 14.53
C CYS A 119 36.07 4.39 13.89
N ASP A 120 37.28 4.51 14.44
CA ASP A 120 38.37 5.28 13.84
C ASP A 120 39.77 4.79 14.27
N ALA A 121 40.83 5.43 13.76
CA ALA A 121 42.20 4.98 14.01
C ALA A 121 42.67 5.12 15.48
N GLY A 122 41.92 5.81 16.34
CA GLY A 122 42.21 5.99 17.77
C GLY A 122 41.41 5.05 18.69
N ASP A 123 40.35 4.44 18.16
CA ASP A 123 39.43 3.56 18.86
C ASP A 123 39.81 2.07 18.67
N PRO A 124 40.14 1.30 19.73
CA PRO A 124 40.45 -0.11 19.60
C PRO A 124 39.22 -0.93 19.19
N ALA A 125 39.42 -1.97 18.36
CA ALA A 125 38.31 -2.83 17.94
C ALA A 125 37.65 -3.54 19.15
N GLY A 126 36.32 -3.51 19.16
CA GLY A 126 35.41 -4.13 20.11
C GLY A 126 34.94 -3.16 21.20
N GLY A 127 33.62 -3.12 21.42
CA GLY A 127 32.94 -2.18 22.32
C GLY A 127 31.56 -2.71 22.72
N TYR A 128 30.58 -1.84 22.97
CA TYR A 128 29.18 -2.26 23.16
C TYR A 128 28.25 -1.66 22.09
N GLY A 129 27.04 -2.21 21.98
CA GLY A 129 26.05 -1.79 20.99
C GLY A 129 24.80 -1.17 21.61
N ASN A 130 23.93 -0.66 20.73
CA ASN A 130 22.65 -0.07 21.13
C ASN A 130 21.70 -1.16 21.69
N SER A 131 20.93 -0.79 22.70
CA SER A 131 19.85 -1.58 23.31
C SER A 131 20.30 -2.91 23.92
N TRP A 132 21.52 -2.93 24.45
CA TRP A 132 22.06 -4.09 25.16
C TRP A 132 21.42 -4.22 26.54
N PHE A 133 21.15 -5.46 26.93
CA PHE A 133 20.73 -5.82 28.28
C PHE A 133 21.45 -7.12 28.65
N ASP A 134 22.51 -7.00 29.45
CA ASP A 134 23.47 -8.08 29.69
C ASP A 134 23.67 -8.34 31.18
N VAL A 135 23.60 -9.61 31.58
CA VAL A 135 23.54 -9.99 33.00
C VAL A 135 24.63 -11.01 33.34
N LEU A 136 25.46 -10.66 34.32
CA LEU A 136 26.36 -11.58 35.02
C LEU A 136 25.81 -11.83 36.42
N GLU A 137 25.26 -13.03 36.67
CA GLU A 137 24.53 -13.37 37.89
C GLU A 137 25.29 -14.36 38.77
N PHE A 138 25.40 -14.04 40.06
CA PHE A 138 25.73 -14.97 41.12
C PHE A 138 24.45 -15.60 41.68
N ARG A 139 24.40 -16.93 41.76
CA ARG A 139 23.22 -17.64 42.28
C ARG A 139 23.57 -18.79 43.22
N LYS A 140 22.99 -18.77 44.43
CA LYS A 140 23.18 -19.85 45.42
C LYS A 140 21.93 -20.16 46.25
N PRO A 141 21.66 -21.45 46.55
CA PRO A 141 20.64 -21.82 47.51
C PRO A 141 21.09 -21.45 48.93
N VAL A 142 20.16 -20.94 49.73
CA VAL A 142 20.38 -20.63 51.15
C VAL A 142 19.30 -21.28 52.03
N PRO A 143 19.63 -21.75 53.25
CA PRO A 143 18.71 -22.52 54.09
C PRO A 143 17.56 -21.70 54.68
N GLY A 144 17.64 -20.36 54.66
CA GLY A 144 16.63 -19.44 55.22
C GLY A 144 16.93 -18.01 54.79
N ALA A 145 16.38 -17.03 55.52
CA ALA A 145 16.76 -15.62 55.33
C ALA A 145 18.28 -15.43 55.45
N ALA A 146 18.84 -14.53 54.66
CA ALA A 146 20.29 -14.34 54.55
C ALA A 146 20.69 -12.88 54.40
N THR A 147 21.76 -12.48 55.09
CA THR A 147 22.46 -11.22 54.80
C THR A 147 23.56 -11.48 53.79
N VAL A 148 23.56 -10.74 52.68
CA VAL A 148 24.51 -10.87 51.58
C VAL A 148 25.38 -9.63 51.51
N ARG A 149 26.69 -9.81 51.46
CA ARG A 149 27.67 -8.76 51.20
C ARG A 149 28.40 -9.05 49.90
N VAL A 150 28.51 -8.07 49.03
CA VAL A 150 29.08 -8.19 47.68
C VAL A 150 30.17 -7.14 47.53
N GLN A 151 31.36 -7.59 47.14
CA GLN A 151 32.55 -6.75 46.97
C GLN A 151 33.19 -7.04 45.62
N GLY A 152 33.88 -6.05 45.05
CA GLY A 152 34.60 -6.23 43.81
C GLY A 152 35.18 -4.94 43.23
N LYS A 153 35.82 -5.09 42.08
CA LYS A 153 36.31 -3.98 41.26
C LYS A 153 35.56 -3.96 39.94
N LEU A 154 35.25 -2.77 39.45
CA LEU A 154 34.60 -2.51 38.17
C LEU A 154 35.35 -1.40 37.46
N ARG A 155 35.63 -1.57 36.18
CA ARG A 155 35.88 -0.47 35.25
C ARG A 155 34.70 -0.39 34.30
N HIS A 156 34.17 0.81 34.08
CA HIS A 156 33.07 1.05 33.14
C HIS A 156 33.45 2.17 32.18
N ASP A 157 32.92 2.11 30.97
CA ASP A 157 33.09 3.11 29.91
C ASP A 157 31.81 3.13 29.07
N THR A 158 30.90 4.05 29.39
CA THR A 158 29.49 4.05 28.91
C THR A 158 29.04 5.46 28.57
N GLU A 159 27.96 5.61 27.78
CA GLU A 159 27.39 6.92 27.48
C GLU A 159 26.89 7.63 28.78
N PRO A 160 27.42 8.82 29.10
CA PRO A 160 27.04 9.52 30.33
C PRO A 160 25.56 9.93 30.33
N GLY A 161 24.81 9.49 31.35
CA GLY A 161 23.42 9.88 31.56
C GLY A 161 22.37 9.04 30.83
N TYR A 162 22.77 8.02 30.07
CA TYR A 162 21.86 7.19 29.27
C TYR A 162 22.16 5.69 29.43
N ASP A 163 23.43 5.32 29.46
CA ASP A 163 23.87 3.93 29.57
C ASP A 163 24.48 3.64 30.94
N TYR A 164 24.21 2.45 31.47
CA TYR A 164 24.47 2.18 32.88
C TYR A 164 24.89 0.73 33.14
N VAL A 165 25.86 0.59 34.05
CA VAL A 165 26.17 -0.66 34.74
C VAL A 165 25.56 -0.62 36.13
N TYR A 166 24.81 -1.64 36.52
CA TYR A 166 24.13 -1.73 37.80
C TYR A 166 24.60 -2.91 38.64
N LEU A 167 24.60 -2.75 39.97
CA LEU A 167 24.59 -3.86 40.93
C LEU A 167 23.18 -4.04 41.50
N GLN A 168 22.56 -5.19 41.18
CA GLN A 168 21.16 -5.46 41.50
C GLN A 168 20.95 -6.85 42.11
N ARG A 169 19.74 -7.11 42.59
CA ARG A 169 19.30 -8.39 43.15
C ARG A 169 17.99 -8.84 42.51
N ARG A 170 17.81 -10.13 42.27
CA ARG A 170 16.55 -10.69 41.77
C ARG A 170 15.75 -11.30 42.91
N THR A 171 14.45 -11.01 42.98
CA THR A 171 13.58 -11.60 44.00
C THR A 171 12.46 -12.43 43.38
N ALA A 172 11.74 -13.21 44.19
CA ALA A 172 10.55 -13.91 43.73
C ALA A 172 9.37 -12.97 43.38
N ALA A 173 9.39 -11.73 43.87
CA ALA A 173 8.34 -10.74 43.61
C ALA A 173 8.65 -9.85 42.39
N ASP A 174 9.93 -9.74 42.03
CA ASP A 174 10.42 -8.94 40.92
C ASP A 174 11.49 -9.74 40.15
N PRO A 175 11.12 -10.37 39.02
CA PRO A 175 12.04 -11.18 38.21
C PRO A 175 13.05 -10.34 37.42
N ASP A 176 12.81 -9.04 37.25
CA ASP A 176 13.54 -8.14 36.34
C ASP A 176 14.66 -7.34 37.02
N PHE A 177 15.01 -7.76 38.24
CA PHE A 177 16.05 -7.21 39.11
C PHE A 177 15.70 -5.86 39.76
N GLU A 178 15.93 -5.77 41.07
CA GLU A 178 15.74 -4.56 41.86
C GLU A 178 17.07 -4.06 42.49
N PRO A 179 17.19 -2.76 42.81
CA PRO A 179 18.36 -2.20 43.49
C PRO A 179 18.74 -2.89 44.80
N VAL A 180 20.04 -3.11 45.03
CA VAL A 180 20.56 -3.66 46.30
C VAL A 180 20.51 -2.68 47.49
N ALA A 181 20.27 -1.38 47.26
CA ALA A 181 20.21 -0.34 48.30
C ALA A 181 19.00 0.59 48.09
N GLY A 182 18.28 0.90 49.18
CA GLY A 182 16.94 1.48 49.18
C GLY A 182 16.74 2.76 48.34
N GLY A 183 16.19 2.57 47.13
CA GLY A 183 15.59 3.62 46.30
C GLY A 183 16.53 4.35 45.33
N GLN A 184 17.81 4.01 45.30
CA GLN A 184 18.75 4.44 44.28
C GLN A 184 19.57 3.21 43.90
N GLY A 185 19.38 2.70 42.69
CA GLY A 185 20.30 1.71 42.12
C GLY A 185 21.73 2.22 42.24
N LEU A 186 22.68 1.31 42.51
CA LEU A 186 24.08 1.62 42.25
C LEU A 186 24.25 1.52 40.75
N SER A 187 24.15 2.66 40.08
CA SER A 187 24.39 2.81 38.66
C SER A 187 25.73 3.48 38.46
N TRP A 188 26.46 3.01 37.47
CA TRP A 188 27.71 3.61 37.02
C TRP A 188 27.58 3.90 35.53
N ASP A 189 27.74 5.18 35.18
CA ASP A 189 27.79 5.72 33.82
C ASP A 189 29.10 6.51 33.62
N ASP A 190 29.40 6.93 32.38
CA ASP A 190 30.67 7.58 31.99
C ASP A 190 31.88 6.62 32.12
N GLN A 191 33.09 7.14 31.97
CA GLN A 191 34.33 6.39 32.15
C GLN A 191 34.84 6.44 33.60
N GLY A 192 34.98 5.28 34.25
CA GLY A 192 35.36 5.23 35.66
C GLY A 192 35.93 3.90 36.15
N ASN A 193 36.66 3.96 37.27
CA ASN A 193 37.11 2.81 38.03
C ASN A 193 36.49 2.85 39.43
N VAL A 194 35.86 1.74 39.82
CA VAL A 194 35.06 1.63 41.04
C VAL A 194 35.54 0.42 41.85
N VAL A 195 35.67 0.61 43.16
CA VAL A 195 35.75 -0.48 44.14
C VAL A 195 34.46 -0.45 44.93
N PHE A 196 33.66 -1.51 44.85
CA PHE A 196 32.35 -1.58 45.48
C PHE A 196 32.32 -2.56 46.66
N ASP A 197 31.49 -2.26 47.66
CA ASP A 197 31.33 -3.06 48.88
C ASP A 197 29.96 -2.76 49.51
N TYR A 198 28.99 -3.65 49.28
CA TYR A 198 27.59 -3.44 49.65
C TYR A 198 27.02 -4.62 50.41
N THR A 199 26.11 -4.35 51.35
CA THR A 199 25.46 -5.36 52.20
C THR A 199 23.95 -5.16 52.24
N PHE A 200 23.18 -6.22 52.01
CA PHE A 200 21.72 -6.23 51.99
C PHE A 200 21.16 -7.57 52.47
N THR A 201 19.84 -7.72 52.59
CA THR A 201 19.19 -8.91 53.18
C THR A 201 18.13 -9.50 52.29
N TYR A 202 18.10 -10.82 52.17
CA TYR A 202 17.03 -11.60 51.56
C TYR A 202 16.10 -12.19 52.62
N GLY A 203 14.81 -11.86 52.53
CA GLY A 203 13.74 -12.55 53.25
C GLY A 203 13.43 -13.92 52.65
N GLU A 204 12.76 -14.79 53.41
CA GLU A 204 12.47 -16.16 52.94
C GLU A 204 11.57 -16.20 51.70
N SER A 205 10.62 -15.25 51.60
CA SER A 205 9.70 -15.10 50.47
C SER A 205 10.30 -14.38 49.26
N GLU A 206 11.45 -13.72 49.42
CA GLU A 206 12.12 -13.00 48.33
C GLU A 206 13.01 -13.92 47.50
N ARG A 207 13.24 -15.18 47.93
CA ARG A 207 14.18 -16.09 47.27
C ARG A 207 13.62 -16.67 45.98
N VAL A 208 14.41 -16.57 44.90
CA VAL A 208 14.06 -17.08 43.58
C VAL A 208 13.91 -18.61 43.62
N GLY A 209 12.82 -19.12 43.06
CA GLY A 209 12.49 -20.55 43.13
C GLY A 209 12.26 -21.08 44.55
N GLY A 210 12.10 -20.20 45.55
CA GLY A 210 11.87 -20.52 46.96
C GLY A 210 13.13 -20.82 47.80
N SER A 211 14.31 -20.93 47.19
CA SER A 211 15.55 -21.29 47.91
C SER A 211 16.75 -20.38 47.64
N ASP A 212 16.79 -19.69 46.51
CA ASP A 212 18.03 -19.09 46.03
C ASP A 212 18.09 -17.57 46.29
N ILE A 213 19.31 -17.10 46.57
CA ILE A 213 19.66 -15.68 46.41
C ILE A 213 20.27 -15.48 45.02
N ALA A 214 20.01 -14.33 44.40
CA ALA A 214 20.50 -14.00 43.07
C ALA A 214 20.97 -12.55 43.00
N VAL A 215 22.27 -12.32 42.82
CA VAL A 215 22.86 -10.97 42.70
C VAL A 215 23.42 -10.84 41.30
N ALA A 216 23.21 -9.70 40.65
CA ALA A 216 23.68 -9.50 39.30
C ALA A 216 24.40 -8.18 39.11
N LEU A 217 25.40 -8.22 38.22
CA LEU A 217 25.87 -7.05 37.49
C LEU A 217 25.09 -6.99 36.18
N VAL A 218 24.40 -5.88 35.95
CA VAL A 218 23.49 -5.69 34.81
C VAL A 218 23.98 -4.51 34.00
N PHE A 219 24.25 -4.69 32.72
CA PHE A 219 24.53 -3.59 31.79
C PHE A 219 23.28 -3.30 30.95
N VAL A 220 22.96 -2.01 30.79
CA VAL A 220 21.84 -1.55 29.95
C VAL A 220 22.32 -0.37 29.10
N SER A 221 22.05 -0.42 27.79
CA SER A 221 22.21 0.72 26.88
C SER A 221 20.92 1.16 26.20
N ASP A 222 20.87 2.41 25.76
CA ASP A 222 19.73 3.00 25.05
C ASP A 222 19.75 2.70 23.53
N GLY A 223 18.90 3.37 22.73
CA GLY A 223 18.77 3.08 21.30
C GLY A 223 19.89 3.61 20.39
N ALA A 224 20.85 4.38 20.89
CA ALA A 224 21.82 5.10 20.07
C ALA A 224 23.15 5.36 20.81
N TRP A 225 24.12 5.98 20.13
CA TRP A 225 25.34 6.54 20.72
C TRP A 225 26.22 5.49 21.39
N SER A 226 26.70 4.53 20.58
CA SER A 226 27.63 3.48 21.01
C SER A 226 28.72 3.21 19.96
N ASP A 227 29.46 2.12 20.15
CA ASP A 227 30.42 1.61 19.16
C ASP A 227 29.72 1.06 17.90
N LEU A 228 28.44 0.67 17.99
CA LEU A 228 27.71 0.11 16.85
C LEU A 228 27.38 1.15 15.78
N ASP A 229 27.07 2.38 16.17
CA ASP A 229 26.75 3.49 15.27
C ASP A 229 27.91 4.49 15.09
N CYS A 230 29.01 4.26 15.82
CA CYS A 230 30.22 5.09 15.82
C CYS A 230 29.99 6.53 16.24
N TRP A 231 28.99 6.77 17.09
CA TRP A 231 28.71 8.10 17.63
C TRP A 231 29.30 8.31 19.03
N TRP A 232 29.56 7.23 19.77
CA TRP A 232 30.27 7.28 21.05
C TRP A 232 31.20 6.07 21.24
N PRO A 233 32.42 6.10 20.68
CA PRO A 233 33.37 4.99 20.82
C PRO A 233 33.83 4.79 22.27
N THR A 234 33.88 3.53 22.72
CA THR A 234 34.24 3.12 24.09
C THR A 234 35.18 1.92 24.12
N ASP A 235 35.88 1.70 25.24
CA ASP A 235 36.66 0.47 25.47
C ASP A 235 35.77 -0.74 25.91
N GLY A 236 34.47 -0.71 25.60
CA GLY A 236 33.46 -1.66 26.06
C GLY A 236 32.78 -1.28 27.37
N ALA A 237 31.56 -1.78 27.58
CA ALA A 237 30.65 -1.31 28.63
C ALA A 237 31.22 -1.43 30.04
N ALA A 238 31.76 -2.61 30.38
CA ALA A 238 32.25 -2.90 31.72
C ALA A 238 33.27 -4.04 31.75
N THR A 239 34.24 -3.98 32.66
CA THR A 239 35.04 -5.13 33.11
C THR A 239 35.04 -5.22 34.62
N VAL A 240 34.72 -6.40 35.17
CA VAL A 240 34.75 -6.67 36.62
C VAL A 240 35.79 -7.71 37.00
N ASP A 241 36.33 -7.55 38.20
CA ASP A 241 37.39 -8.40 38.74
C ASP A 241 37.36 -8.41 40.29
N ASP A 242 38.05 -9.38 40.90
CA ASP A 242 38.15 -9.59 42.35
C ASP A 242 36.79 -9.66 43.07
N LEU A 243 35.81 -10.38 42.50
CA LEU A 243 34.46 -10.48 43.05
C LEU A 243 34.45 -11.37 44.31
N VAL A 244 33.81 -10.87 45.38
CA VAL A 244 33.62 -11.62 46.63
C VAL A 244 32.18 -11.48 47.13
N VAL A 245 31.49 -12.61 47.24
CA VAL A 245 30.14 -12.69 47.82
C VAL A 245 30.20 -13.42 49.16
N THR A 246 29.83 -12.73 50.24
CA THR A 246 29.72 -13.32 51.58
C THR A 246 28.25 -13.43 51.98
N VAL A 247 27.82 -14.64 52.32
CA VAL A 247 26.44 -14.97 52.69
C VAL A 247 26.39 -15.40 54.15
N SER A 248 25.62 -14.67 54.97
CA SER A 248 25.41 -14.95 56.38
C SER A 248 23.96 -15.37 56.62
N SER A 249 23.74 -16.66 56.87
CA SER A 249 22.43 -17.23 57.21
C SER A 249 22.52 -18.04 58.52
N ALA A 250 22.55 -19.37 58.45
CA ALA A 250 22.84 -20.28 59.57
C ALA A 250 24.36 -20.48 59.83
N GLY A 251 25.20 -19.82 59.03
CA GLY A 251 26.66 -19.79 59.04
C GLY A 251 27.15 -18.74 58.03
N VAL A 252 28.47 -18.51 57.96
CA VAL A 252 29.08 -17.59 56.98
C VAL A 252 29.74 -18.41 55.87
N ALA A 253 29.31 -18.21 54.63
CA ALA A 253 29.96 -18.74 53.44
C ALA A 253 30.51 -17.60 52.60
N THR A 254 31.70 -17.77 52.02
CA THR A 254 32.34 -16.79 51.15
C THR A 254 32.68 -17.46 49.83
N TYR A 255 32.32 -16.79 48.74
CA TYR A 255 32.55 -17.20 47.36
C TYR A 255 33.39 -16.10 46.70
N SER A 256 34.48 -16.49 46.05
CA SER A 256 35.42 -15.57 45.43
C SER A 256 35.62 -15.96 43.98
N GLU A 257 35.72 -14.95 43.11
CA GLU A 257 35.94 -15.10 41.68
C GLU A 257 36.92 -14.01 41.21
N ASP A 258 38.03 -14.44 40.62
CA ASP A 258 39.10 -13.58 40.08
C ASP A 258 39.34 -13.82 38.57
N PHE A 259 38.61 -14.75 37.93
CA PHE A 259 38.63 -15.03 36.49
C PHE A 259 39.99 -15.45 35.91
N GLU A 260 41.02 -15.65 36.74
CA GLU A 260 42.40 -15.93 36.29
C GLU A 260 42.58 -17.31 35.66
N ASP A 261 41.63 -18.21 35.88
CA ASP A 261 41.57 -19.52 35.20
C ASP A 261 40.99 -19.43 33.78
N GLY A 262 40.56 -18.24 33.35
CA GLY A 262 40.09 -17.95 31.99
C GLY A 262 38.63 -18.32 31.75
N VAL A 263 37.86 -18.65 32.79
CA VAL A 263 36.43 -18.99 32.67
C VAL A 263 35.60 -18.22 33.70
N VAL A 264 34.31 -18.02 33.42
CA VAL A 264 33.37 -17.56 34.46
C VAL A 264 33.17 -18.75 35.41
N GLY A 265 33.61 -18.65 36.66
CA GLY A 265 33.58 -19.78 37.58
C GLY A 265 32.18 -20.22 37.97
N PRO A 266 32.05 -21.38 38.65
CA PRO A 266 30.81 -22.16 38.74
C PRO A 266 29.69 -21.52 39.56
N ASP A 267 29.97 -20.43 40.26
CA ASP A 267 29.03 -19.72 41.12
C ASP A 267 28.39 -18.51 40.42
N TRP A 268 29.03 -18.05 39.34
CA TRP A 268 28.57 -16.99 38.46
C TRP A 268 28.13 -17.60 37.13
N ARG A 269 27.20 -16.94 36.47
CA ARG A 269 26.75 -17.32 35.13
C ARG A 269 26.38 -16.08 34.34
N VAL A 270 26.72 -16.11 33.05
CA VAL A 270 26.07 -15.23 32.08
C VAL A 270 24.63 -15.68 31.98
N VAL A 271 23.69 -14.78 32.28
CA VAL A 271 22.27 -15.04 32.13
C VAL A 271 21.88 -14.44 30.78
N PRO A 272 21.67 -15.26 29.74
CA PRO A 272 21.10 -14.76 28.50
C PRO A 272 19.73 -14.19 28.83
N ASN A 273 19.46 -12.95 28.39
CA ASN A 273 18.10 -12.44 28.44
C ASN A 273 17.25 -13.33 27.52
N PRO A 274 16.08 -13.84 27.94
CA PRO A 274 15.12 -14.29 26.95
C PRO A 274 14.87 -13.12 25.99
N GLY A 275 14.93 -13.38 24.69
CA GLY A 275 14.54 -12.36 23.73
C GLY A 275 13.08 -11.94 23.98
N VAL A 276 12.77 -10.70 23.60
CA VAL A 276 11.42 -10.17 23.60
C VAL A 276 10.63 -10.82 22.48
N GLY A 277 9.83 -11.83 22.85
CA GLY A 277 8.89 -12.49 21.97
C GLY A 277 9.46 -13.76 21.36
N ASP A 278 9.34 -14.85 22.09
CA ASP A 278 9.80 -16.11 21.55
C ASP A 278 8.84 -16.63 20.45
N PHE A 279 9.36 -16.74 19.22
CA PHE A 279 8.96 -17.66 18.13
C PHE A 279 7.97 -17.15 17.06
N ALA A 280 8.54 -16.58 15.98
CA ALA A 280 7.86 -16.62 14.69
C ALA A 280 7.70 -18.08 14.25
N ARG A 281 6.45 -18.53 14.14
CA ARG A 281 6.11 -19.93 13.92
C ARG A 281 4.96 -20.04 12.92
N VAL A 282 4.89 -21.17 12.21
CA VAL A 282 3.68 -21.54 11.48
C VAL A 282 2.59 -21.99 12.47
N TRP A 283 1.50 -21.24 12.54
CA TRP A 283 0.35 -21.49 13.40
C TRP A 283 -0.81 -22.10 12.62
N THR A 284 -1.48 -23.09 13.20
CA THR A 284 -2.68 -23.73 12.65
C THR A 284 -3.91 -23.30 13.43
N GLY A 285 -5.00 -22.97 12.74
CA GLY A 285 -6.29 -22.70 13.39
C GLY A 285 -6.30 -21.39 14.18
N LEU A 286 -5.47 -20.41 13.79
CA LEU A 286 -5.72 -19.03 14.15
C LEU A 286 -7.11 -18.66 13.62
N CYS A 287 -7.89 -17.94 14.43
CA CYS A 287 -9.19 -17.49 13.96
C CYS A 287 -8.96 -16.41 12.92
N ASP A 288 -9.40 -16.74 11.72
CA ASP A 288 -9.34 -15.87 10.58
C ASP A 288 -10.52 -14.91 10.66
N ASP A 289 -10.20 -13.67 11.02
CA ASP A 289 -11.12 -12.55 10.93
C ASP A 289 -11.10 -11.94 9.52
N ASP A 290 -10.78 -12.73 8.47
CA ASP A 290 -11.07 -12.38 7.07
C ASP A 290 -12.59 -12.09 6.94
N PRO A 291 -12.96 -10.81 6.74
CA PRO A 291 -14.35 -10.40 6.64
C PRO A 291 -15.04 -10.97 5.38
N CYS A 292 -14.29 -11.58 4.47
CA CYS A 292 -14.74 -12.12 3.20
C CYS A 292 -14.90 -13.64 3.15
N GLY A 293 -14.42 -14.36 4.18
CA GLY A 293 -14.67 -15.78 4.33
C GLY A 293 -13.56 -16.48 5.09
N GLY A 294 -13.94 -17.27 6.10
CA GLY A 294 -13.00 -18.00 6.92
C GLY A 294 -12.06 -18.92 6.12
N ASN A 295 -10.78 -18.69 6.29
CA ASN A 295 -9.65 -19.44 5.81
C ASN A 295 -8.81 -19.86 7.03
N SER A 296 -8.93 -21.11 7.46
CA SER A 296 -8.15 -21.68 8.57
C SER A 296 -6.72 -22.04 8.15
N SER A 297 -6.14 -21.21 7.30
CA SER A 297 -4.86 -21.41 6.64
C SER A 297 -3.71 -21.31 7.66
N GLN A 298 -2.63 -22.04 7.41
CA GLN A 298 -1.42 -21.97 8.21
C GLN A 298 -0.69 -20.64 7.93
N GLN A 299 -0.55 -19.80 8.95
CA GLN A 299 0.09 -18.49 8.82
C GLN A 299 1.36 -18.42 9.67
N VAL A 300 2.33 -17.60 9.25
CA VAL A 300 3.42 -17.22 10.14
C VAL A 300 2.97 -16.06 11.02
N ALA A 301 3.05 -16.25 12.33
CA ALA A 301 2.71 -15.23 13.32
C ALA A 301 3.80 -15.12 14.38
N PHE A 302 3.92 -13.93 14.97
CA PHE A 302 4.86 -13.60 16.05
C PHE A 302 4.09 -13.59 17.37
N ILE A 303 4.17 -14.68 18.13
CA ILE A 303 3.39 -14.88 19.38
C ILE A 303 4.31 -15.37 20.49
N ASP A 304 4.29 -14.72 21.65
CA ASP A 304 5.03 -15.13 22.86
C ASP A 304 4.34 -16.33 23.55
N THR A 305 5.12 -17.34 23.94
CA THR A 305 4.64 -18.60 24.56
C THR A 305 5.24 -18.93 25.93
N TYR A 306 5.86 -17.96 26.62
CA TYR A 306 6.61 -18.20 27.86
C TYR A 306 5.82 -18.99 28.95
N PRO A 307 6.41 -20.02 29.61
CA PRO A 307 5.67 -20.98 30.45
C PRO A 307 4.97 -20.40 31.69
N GLU A 308 5.47 -19.29 32.25
CA GLU A 308 4.88 -18.65 33.44
C GLU A 308 3.56 -17.92 33.15
N LEU A 309 3.22 -17.72 31.87
CA LEU A 309 1.99 -17.06 31.41
C LEU A 309 0.86 -18.05 31.03
N MET A 310 1.11 -19.37 31.05
CA MET A 310 0.18 -20.43 30.61
C MET A 310 -0.97 -20.77 31.59
N ALA A 311 -1.32 -19.89 32.53
CA ALA A 311 -2.31 -20.20 33.58
C ALA A 311 -3.79 -20.12 33.12
N VAL A 312 -4.07 -19.71 31.88
CA VAL A 312 -5.45 -19.53 31.39
C VAL A 312 -5.79 -20.62 30.35
N PRO A 313 -6.87 -21.41 30.53
CA PRO A 313 -7.34 -22.35 29.51
C PRO A 313 -7.77 -21.59 28.25
N PRO A 314 -7.58 -22.14 27.04
CA PRO A 314 -8.10 -21.53 25.82
C PRO A 314 -9.62 -21.34 25.93
N PRO A 315 -10.18 -20.22 25.44
CA PRO A 315 -11.61 -19.97 25.48
C PRO A 315 -12.38 -21.10 24.77
N PRO A 316 -13.62 -21.38 25.22
CA PRO A 316 -14.42 -22.54 24.83
C PRO A 316 -14.75 -22.63 23.32
N ASP A 317 -14.53 -21.55 22.57
CA ASP A 317 -14.89 -21.43 21.17
C ASP A 317 -13.74 -21.84 20.23
N GLY A 318 -12.60 -22.27 20.79
CA GLY A 318 -11.45 -22.77 20.02
C GLY A 318 -10.59 -21.68 19.36
N CYS A 319 -10.94 -20.40 19.53
CA CYS A 319 -10.26 -19.26 18.89
C CYS A 319 -9.17 -18.56 19.71
N GLY A 320 -8.95 -18.89 20.97
CA GLY A 320 -7.98 -18.13 21.78
C GLY A 320 -6.65 -18.85 21.91
N ALA A 321 -5.75 -18.56 20.99
CA ALA A 321 -4.31 -18.65 21.26
C ALA A 321 -3.78 -17.26 21.61
N VAL A 322 -4.42 -16.56 22.57
CA VAL A 322 -3.92 -15.27 23.07
C VAL A 322 -4.28 -15.13 24.53
N ASN A 323 -3.27 -14.85 25.35
CA ASN A 323 -3.44 -14.54 26.75
C ASN A 323 -4.04 -13.13 26.92
N GLY A 324 -5.18 -13.01 27.59
CA GLY A 324 -5.76 -11.72 28.01
C GLY A 324 -5.00 -10.99 29.13
N THR A 325 -3.81 -11.50 29.52
CA THR A 325 -2.93 -10.88 30.51
C THR A 325 -1.46 -10.78 30.05
N GLY A 326 -1.19 -10.85 28.75
CA GLY A 326 0.18 -10.91 28.22
C GLY A 326 0.40 -10.07 26.97
N GLY A 327 0.28 -8.74 27.09
CA GLY A 327 1.21 -7.87 26.37
C GLY A 327 2.58 -7.99 27.04
N PHE A 328 3.66 -7.85 26.27
CA PHE A 328 5.06 -7.78 26.71
C PHE A 328 5.18 -7.43 28.21
N LEU A 329 5.42 -8.44 29.05
CA LEU A 329 5.66 -8.21 30.48
C LEU A 329 6.85 -7.27 30.61
N GLY A 330 6.72 -6.30 31.51
CA GLY A 330 7.51 -5.08 31.53
C GLY A 330 9.02 -5.30 31.50
N GLY A 331 9.66 -4.69 30.51
CA GLY A 331 11.11 -4.57 30.41
C GLY A 331 11.45 -3.40 29.49
N LEU A 332 12.67 -2.88 29.58
CA LEU A 332 13.20 -1.82 28.70
C LEU A 332 13.40 -2.29 27.24
N ALA A 333 13.21 -3.58 26.95
CA ALA A 333 13.45 -4.18 25.65
C ALA A 333 12.19 -4.14 24.75
N LYS A 334 12.38 -3.79 23.47
CA LYS A 334 11.31 -3.63 22.46
C LYS A 334 11.35 -4.79 21.47
N LEU A 335 10.20 -5.28 21.01
CA LEU A 335 10.09 -6.31 19.96
C LEU A 335 10.89 -5.94 18.69
N ASP A 336 11.72 -6.85 18.18
CA ASP A 336 12.30 -6.82 16.83
C ASP A 336 12.55 -8.27 16.38
N ASN A 337 11.52 -8.89 15.82
CA ASN A 337 11.54 -10.30 15.44
C ASN A 337 11.29 -10.48 13.96
N ARG A 338 11.97 -11.44 13.35
CA ARG A 338 12.00 -11.62 11.90
C ARG A 338 11.96 -13.08 11.51
N VAL A 339 11.26 -13.37 10.41
CA VAL A 339 11.45 -14.61 9.64
C VAL A 339 12.28 -14.31 8.41
N ILE A 340 13.32 -15.12 8.23
CA ILE A 340 14.28 -14.97 7.15
C ILE A 340 14.12 -16.16 6.21
N SER A 341 13.96 -15.87 4.93
CA SER A 341 13.89 -16.90 3.90
C SER A 341 15.22 -17.64 3.77
N PRO A 342 15.21 -18.88 3.23
CA PRO A 342 16.44 -19.51 2.73
C PRO A 342 17.17 -18.59 1.74
N ALA A 343 18.47 -18.80 1.59
CA ALA A 343 19.23 -18.21 0.49
C ALA A 343 18.70 -18.74 -0.85
N MET A 344 18.15 -17.83 -1.66
CA MET A 344 17.66 -18.14 -3.00
C MET A 344 18.73 -17.80 -4.02
N THR A 345 19.10 -18.78 -4.86
CA THR A 345 19.93 -18.51 -6.03
C THR A 345 19.10 -17.84 -7.11
N LEU A 346 19.50 -16.64 -7.52
CA LEU A 346 18.90 -15.97 -8.67
C LEU A 346 19.30 -16.73 -9.94
N PRO A 347 18.41 -16.83 -10.95
CA PRO A 347 18.77 -17.44 -12.21
C PRO A 347 20.03 -16.76 -12.78
N GLY A 348 20.96 -17.53 -13.33
CA GLY A 348 22.05 -16.93 -14.11
C GLY A 348 21.51 -16.29 -15.38
N GLY A 349 22.24 -15.31 -15.93
CA GLY A 349 21.82 -14.56 -17.11
C GLY A 349 21.17 -13.23 -16.75
N ASP A 350 20.52 -12.58 -17.71
CA ASP A 350 20.05 -11.19 -17.61
C ASP A 350 18.81 -10.99 -16.72
N THR A 351 18.71 -11.72 -15.61
CA THR A 351 17.59 -11.64 -14.66
C THR A 351 17.84 -10.57 -13.61
N ASP A 352 17.97 -9.34 -14.08
CA ASP A 352 18.03 -8.20 -13.21
C ASP A 352 16.62 -7.94 -12.62
N GLY A 353 15.50 -8.16 -13.32
CA GLY A 353 14.13 -7.94 -12.79
C GLY A 353 13.78 -8.83 -11.58
N VAL A 354 13.41 -8.24 -10.43
CA VAL A 354 12.92 -8.98 -9.24
C VAL A 354 11.72 -8.28 -8.59
N THR A 355 10.70 -9.06 -8.28
CA THR A 355 9.51 -8.65 -7.51
C THR A 355 9.34 -9.55 -6.29
N ILE A 356 9.00 -8.96 -5.15
CA ILE A 356 8.53 -9.68 -3.96
C ILE A 356 7.04 -9.44 -3.77
N ALA A 357 6.35 -10.38 -3.14
CA ALA A 357 4.97 -10.20 -2.74
C ALA A 357 4.62 -11.12 -1.58
N PHE A 358 3.65 -10.72 -0.77
CA PHE A 358 3.16 -11.46 0.39
C PHE A 358 1.84 -10.85 0.84
N ASP A 359 1.08 -11.62 1.59
CA ASP A 359 -0.09 -11.13 2.29
C ASP A 359 0.27 -10.88 3.76
N VAL A 360 -0.29 -9.82 4.33
CA VAL A 360 -0.12 -9.48 5.75
C VAL A 360 -1.49 -9.13 6.34
N TYR A 361 -1.82 -9.75 7.46
CA TYR A 361 -2.97 -9.39 8.28
C TYR A 361 -2.48 -8.70 9.55
N VAL A 362 -3.14 -7.62 9.94
CA VAL A 362 -2.94 -6.93 11.21
C VAL A 362 -4.22 -7.14 12.01
N ASP A 363 -4.14 -7.64 13.24
CA ASP A 363 -5.30 -8.05 14.06
C ASP A 363 -5.93 -6.91 14.87
N ASN A 364 -5.13 -5.94 15.35
CA ASN A 364 -5.63 -4.85 16.19
C ASN A 364 -5.42 -3.47 15.59
N GLN A 365 -6.21 -2.50 16.07
CA GLN A 365 -5.99 -1.08 15.79
C GLN A 365 -4.74 -0.59 16.51
N LEU A 366 -3.61 -0.62 15.80
CA LEU A 366 -2.33 -0.16 16.29
C LEU A 366 -2.32 1.37 16.25
N GLY A 367 -2.77 1.99 17.35
CA GLY A 367 -2.73 3.43 17.54
C GLY A 367 -1.29 3.94 17.75
N PHE A 368 -1.08 5.25 17.62
CA PHE A 368 0.21 5.92 17.87
C PHE A 368 0.78 5.65 19.29
N ILE A 369 -0.06 5.17 20.20
CA ILE A 369 0.23 4.93 21.61
C ILE A 369 0.82 3.54 21.83
N ASP A 370 0.58 2.57 20.92
CA ASP A 370 0.99 1.16 21.03
C ASP A 370 1.67 0.69 19.73
N PRO A 371 2.94 1.04 19.53
CA PRO A 371 3.51 1.18 18.20
C PRO A 371 4.21 -0.11 17.76
N ILE A 372 3.43 -1.18 17.55
CA ILE A 372 3.88 -2.37 16.83
C ILE A 372 3.73 -2.09 15.33
N PHE A 373 4.76 -2.41 14.55
CA PHE A 373 4.79 -2.26 13.09
C PHE A 373 5.20 -3.58 12.48
N TRP A 374 4.88 -3.72 11.20
CA TRP A 374 5.46 -4.76 10.38
C TRP A 374 6.47 -4.17 9.40
N SER A 375 7.45 -4.97 9.02
CA SER A 375 8.49 -4.59 8.06
C SER A 375 8.83 -5.69 7.10
N TRP A 376 9.48 -5.30 6.01
CA TRP A 376 10.14 -6.20 5.08
C TRP A 376 11.51 -5.64 4.70
N SER A 377 12.44 -6.52 4.39
CA SER A 377 13.73 -6.14 3.83
C SER A 377 14.29 -7.26 2.96
N ILE A 378 15.19 -6.91 2.05
CA ILE A 378 15.93 -7.89 1.25
C ILE A 378 17.43 -7.68 1.42
N ARG A 379 18.20 -8.73 1.16
CA ARG A 379 19.65 -8.62 0.95
C ARG A 379 20.07 -9.47 -0.23
N SER A 380 21.14 -9.08 -0.90
CA SER A 380 21.65 -9.81 -2.06
C SER A 380 23.18 -9.76 -2.11
N ALA A 381 23.78 -10.78 -2.71
CA ALA A 381 25.23 -10.90 -2.84
C ALA A 381 25.62 -11.36 -4.25
N ALA A 382 26.69 -10.79 -4.79
CA ALA A 382 27.20 -11.15 -6.11
C ALA A 382 28.09 -12.40 -6.07
N ASP A 383 28.84 -12.58 -4.98
CA ASP A 383 29.75 -13.70 -4.72
C ASP A 383 29.06 -14.89 -4.01
N GLY A 384 27.76 -14.78 -3.74
CA GLY A 384 26.98 -15.75 -3.00
C GLY A 384 27.01 -15.58 -1.49
N ASN A 385 27.86 -14.71 -0.93
CA ASN A 385 28.06 -14.56 0.51
C ASN A 385 27.10 -13.54 1.14
N LEU A 386 25.92 -13.99 1.54
CA LEU A 386 24.89 -13.15 2.16
C LEU A 386 25.23 -12.71 3.60
N ALA A 387 26.22 -13.32 4.27
CA ALA A 387 26.57 -12.98 5.64
C ALA A 387 27.18 -11.58 5.79
N GLN A 388 27.82 -11.07 4.72
CA GLN A 388 28.41 -9.73 4.68
C GLN A 388 27.49 -8.69 4.01
N ALA A 389 26.33 -9.11 3.51
CA ALA A 389 25.39 -8.22 2.84
C ALA A 389 24.43 -7.58 3.87
N GLY A 390 24.37 -6.25 3.85
CA GLY A 390 23.40 -5.48 4.64
C GLY A 390 21.96 -5.68 4.17
N TRP A 391 21.01 -5.59 5.09
CA TRP A 391 19.58 -5.55 4.77
C TRP A 391 19.21 -4.18 4.21
N VAL A 392 18.45 -4.18 3.11
CA VAL A 392 17.95 -2.97 2.46
C VAL A 392 16.44 -3.05 2.28
N SER A 393 15.77 -1.92 2.45
CA SER A 393 14.34 -1.75 2.21
C SER A 393 14.12 -0.33 1.67
N ARG A 394 12.86 0.09 1.56
CA ARG A 394 12.52 1.49 1.23
C ARG A 394 12.40 2.38 2.47
N ASN A 395 12.91 1.93 3.62
CA ASN A 395 12.87 2.61 4.92
C ASN A 395 11.45 3.00 5.37
N PHE A 396 10.48 2.13 5.09
CA PHE A 396 9.12 2.25 5.61
C PHE A 396 8.88 1.17 6.66
N VAL A 397 8.30 1.59 7.78
CA VAL A 397 7.60 0.71 8.72
C VAL A 397 6.10 0.90 8.50
N TYR A 398 5.34 -0.16 8.61
CA TYR A 398 3.93 -0.17 8.26
C TYR A 398 3.09 -0.39 9.51
N TYR A 399 1.99 0.37 9.64
CA TYR A 399 1.07 0.35 10.77
C TYR A 399 -0.37 0.49 10.29
N GLY A 400 -1.35 0.25 11.17
CA GLY A 400 -2.76 0.54 10.91
C GLY A 400 -3.74 -0.34 11.69
N GLY A 401 -5.00 -0.28 11.26
CA GLY A 401 -6.14 -1.01 11.83
C GLY A 401 -6.16 -2.51 11.54
N PRO A 402 -7.18 -3.24 12.05
CA PRO A 402 -7.45 -4.62 11.65
C PRO A 402 -7.68 -4.70 10.13
N GLN A 403 -6.70 -5.17 9.38
CA GLN A 403 -6.75 -5.13 7.92
C GLN A 403 -5.91 -6.22 7.29
N TYR A 404 -6.44 -6.80 6.20
CA TYR A 404 -5.69 -7.69 5.33
C TYR A 404 -5.13 -6.89 4.15
N GLN A 405 -3.82 -6.93 3.96
CA GLN A 405 -3.13 -6.28 2.85
C GLN A 405 -2.40 -7.29 2.00
N ARG A 406 -2.45 -7.08 0.68
CA ARG A 406 -1.64 -7.80 -0.29
C ARG A 406 -0.55 -6.89 -0.84
N ILE A 407 0.70 -7.25 -0.59
CA ILE A 407 1.87 -6.45 -0.94
C ILE A 407 2.52 -7.01 -2.19
N VAL A 408 2.82 -6.15 -3.18
CA VAL A 408 3.59 -6.50 -4.39
C VAL A 408 4.58 -5.39 -4.69
N LEU A 409 5.89 -5.69 -4.62
CA LEU A 409 6.94 -4.68 -4.71
C LEU A 409 8.03 -5.10 -5.71
N PRO A 410 8.29 -4.32 -6.77
CA PRO A 410 9.51 -4.46 -7.54
C PRO A 410 10.69 -4.01 -6.66
N VAL A 411 11.67 -4.89 -6.47
CA VAL A 411 12.82 -4.67 -5.58
C VAL A 411 14.17 -4.84 -6.30
N GLY A 412 14.15 -5.05 -7.60
CA GLY A 412 15.38 -5.24 -8.36
C GLY A 412 16.36 -4.05 -8.26
N ASP A 413 15.85 -2.85 -8.03
CA ASP A 413 16.64 -1.62 -7.80
C ASP A 413 17.43 -1.64 -6.49
N LEU A 414 17.01 -2.47 -5.52
CA LEU A 414 17.67 -2.66 -4.24
C LEU A 414 18.73 -3.78 -4.27
N LEU A 415 18.91 -4.46 -5.40
CA LEU A 415 19.91 -5.52 -5.53
C LEU A 415 21.31 -4.96 -5.71
N VAL A 416 22.30 -5.62 -5.11
CA VAL A 416 23.70 -5.32 -5.38
C VAL A 416 24.00 -5.62 -6.85
N PRO A 417 24.86 -4.83 -7.51
CA PRO A 417 25.28 -5.12 -8.87
C PRO A 417 25.86 -6.54 -8.98
N GLY A 418 25.18 -7.40 -9.74
CA GLY A 418 25.64 -8.76 -10.03
C GLY A 418 25.19 -9.80 -9.05
N ALA A 419 24.17 -9.49 -8.25
CA ALA A 419 23.51 -10.42 -7.35
C ALA A 419 23.29 -11.79 -8.01
N THR A 420 23.86 -12.83 -7.41
CA THR A 420 23.63 -14.24 -7.75
C THR A 420 22.79 -14.94 -6.69
N THR A 421 22.68 -14.35 -5.49
CA THR A 421 21.84 -14.82 -4.40
C THR A 421 21.03 -13.69 -3.75
N LEU A 422 19.88 -14.04 -3.19
CA LEU A 422 18.93 -13.14 -2.54
C LEU A 422 18.31 -13.79 -1.29
N GLN A 423 18.01 -12.96 -0.29
CA GLN A 423 17.16 -13.32 0.86
C GLN A 423 16.10 -12.25 1.12
N LEU A 424 14.95 -12.70 1.62
CA LEU A 424 13.85 -11.86 2.09
C LEU A 424 13.72 -12.03 3.61
N SER A 425 13.43 -10.93 4.30
CA SER A 425 13.06 -10.89 5.70
C SER A 425 11.70 -10.21 5.85
N LEU A 426 10.83 -10.81 6.66
CA LEU A 426 9.55 -10.25 7.09
C LEU A 426 9.58 -10.18 8.62
N GLY A 427 9.17 -9.06 9.20
CA GLY A 427 9.34 -8.86 10.64
C GLY A 427 8.23 -8.06 11.31
N ALA A 428 8.18 -8.21 12.63
CA ALA A 428 7.38 -7.43 13.56
C ALA A 428 8.32 -6.67 14.49
N LEU A 429 8.09 -5.36 14.63
CA LEU A 429 8.96 -4.46 15.39
C LEU A 429 8.12 -3.53 16.25
N GLN A 430 8.62 -3.15 17.42
CA GLN A 430 7.99 -2.16 18.29
C GLN A 430 8.86 -0.92 18.36
N THR A 431 8.33 0.25 17.97
CA THR A 431 9.07 1.53 18.07
C THR A 431 8.35 2.50 18.99
N GLY A 432 8.77 2.60 20.25
CA GLY A 432 8.19 3.53 21.23
C GLY A 432 9.07 4.74 21.56
N PHE A 433 8.45 5.92 21.72
CA PHE A 433 9.02 7.15 22.30
C PHE A 433 8.83 7.25 23.84
N PHE A 434 8.02 6.37 24.45
CA PHE A 434 7.67 6.43 25.87
C PHE A 434 7.78 5.06 26.53
N ASP A 435 8.65 4.93 27.54
CA ASP A 435 8.86 3.72 28.35
C ASP A 435 7.73 3.44 29.34
N THR A 436 6.46 3.61 28.93
CA THR A 436 5.32 3.34 29.80
C THR A 436 4.72 1.97 29.50
N PRO A 437 4.83 0.99 30.42
CA PRO A 437 4.20 -0.31 30.26
C PRO A 437 2.69 -0.16 30.43
N ARG A 438 1.89 -0.25 29.35
CA ARG A 438 0.42 -0.24 29.42
C ARG A 438 -0.26 -1.11 28.35
N GLU A 439 -1.38 -1.68 28.82
CA GLU A 439 -2.52 -2.38 28.19
C GLU A 439 -2.28 -3.36 27.01
N ASN A 440 -2.28 -4.66 27.37
CA ASN A 440 -2.82 -5.82 26.67
C ASN A 440 -3.07 -5.69 25.15
N VAL A 441 -2.09 -6.12 24.34
CA VAL A 441 -2.21 -6.22 22.88
C VAL A 441 -2.28 -7.71 22.46
N SER A 442 -3.28 -8.09 21.67
CA SER A 442 -3.31 -9.38 20.93
C SER A 442 -2.22 -9.41 19.83
N PRO A 443 -1.88 -10.58 19.26
CA PRO A 443 -0.61 -10.75 18.55
C PRO A 443 -0.48 -9.95 17.25
N ALA A 444 0.79 -9.63 17.00
CA ALA A 444 1.47 -8.97 15.89
C ALA A 444 1.07 -9.43 14.47
N PRO A 445 1.53 -8.75 13.39
CA PRO A 445 1.24 -9.10 11.99
C PRO A 445 1.38 -10.60 11.65
N TYR A 446 0.45 -11.10 10.85
CA TYR A 446 0.43 -12.46 10.32
C TYR A 446 0.79 -12.43 8.85
N PHE A 447 1.74 -13.26 8.42
CA PHE A 447 2.19 -13.30 7.02
C PHE A 447 1.82 -14.61 6.33
N ASP A 448 1.42 -14.50 5.07
CA ASP A 448 1.14 -15.65 4.20
C ASP A 448 1.44 -15.33 2.72
N ASN A 449 1.33 -16.33 1.82
CA ASN A 449 1.42 -16.20 0.37
C ASN A 449 2.72 -15.54 -0.13
N VAL A 450 3.84 -15.82 0.53
CA VAL A 450 5.13 -15.16 0.25
C VAL A 450 5.71 -15.65 -1.08
N ARG A 451 6.03 -14.72 -1.97
CA ARG A 451 6.58 -14.98 -3.31
C ARG A 451 7.74 -14.05 -3.67
N VAL A 452 8.72 -14.60 -4.39
CA VAL A 452 9.82 -13.88 -5.05
C VAL A 452 9.88 -14.32 -6.52
N GLN A 453 9.82 -13.35 -7.43
CA GLN A 453 9.82 -13.59 -8.86
C GLN A 453 10.99 -12.86 -9.53
N ALA A 454 11.91 -13.62 -10.12
CA ALA A 454 12.98 -13.10 -10.97
C ALA A 454 12.61 -13.23 -12.45
N TYR A 455 12.94 -12.23 -13.26
CA TYR A 455 12.63 -12.17 -14.69
C TYR A 455 13.67 -11.34 -15.46
N PRO A 456 13.85 -11.56 -16.77
CA PRO A 456 14.76 -10.76 -17.58
C PRO A 456 14.39 -9.27 -17.56
N SER A 457 15.36 -8.39 -17.33
CA SER A 457 15.08 -6.94 -17.38
C SER A 457 14.98 -6.44 -18.82
N ALA A 458 14.01 -5.55 -19.05
CA ALA A 458 13.84 -4.84 -20.32
C ALA A 458 14.96 -3.80 -20.58
N GLY A 459 15.74 -3.44 -19.56
CA GLY A 459 16.79 -2.42 -19.61
C GLY A 459 17.18 -1.92 -18.21
N PRO A 460 17.70 -0.69 -18.07
CA PRO A 460 17.94 -0.08 -16.76
C PRO A 460 16.61 0.13 -16.04
N ARG A 461 16.60 0.15 -14.70
CA ARG A 461 15.36 0.34 -13.93
C ARG A 461 15.05 1.81 -13.78
N ILE A 462 13.78 2.16 -13.90
CA ILE A 462 13.27 3.50 -13.65
C ILE A 462 12.36 3.41 -12.42
N VAL A 463 12.71 4.11 -11.34
CA VAL A 463 11.96 4.21 -10.10
C VAL A 463 11.43 5.63 -9.97
N ILE A 464 10.12 5.75 -9.74
CA ILE A 464 9.41 7.01 -9.68
C ILE A 464 8.43 6.95 -8.50
N THR A 465 8.26 8.08 -7.81
CA THR A 465 7.17 8.27 -6.84
C THR A 465 6.22 9.31 -7.40
N GLU A 466 4.92 9.14 -7.21
CA GLU A 466 3.91 10.02 -7.81
C GLU A 466 4.02 11.47 -7.38
N LEU A 467 4.47 11.72 -6.14
CA LEU A 467 4.72 13.08 -5.65
C LEU A 467 5.82 13.81 -6.45
N ARG A 468 6.68 13.08 -7.17
CA ARG A 468 7.75 13.64 -8.03
C ARG A 468 7.34 13.75 -9.51
N LEU A 469 6.12 13.37 -9.85
CA LEU A 469 5.54 13.52 -11.18
C LEU A 469 4.79 14.84 -11.30
N ALA A 470 4.50 15.24 -12.54
CA ALA A 470 3.80 16.47 -12.82
C ALA A 470 2.33 16.39 -12.37
N ASN A 471 1.83 17.51 -11.86
CA ASN A 471 0.44 17.65 -11.43
C ASN A 471 -0.41 18.36 -12.48
N ASP A 472 -1.73 18.17 -12.41
CA ASP A 472 -2.67 19.05 -13.13
C ASP A 472 -2.56 20.48 -12.56
N GLY A 473 -2.86 21.50 -13.37
CA GLY A 473 -2.58 22.88 -13.00
C GLY A 473 -3.46 23.92 -13.67
N PHE A 474 -3.45 25.13 -13.10
CA PHE A 474 -4.15 26.32 -13.60
C PHE A 474 -3.16 27.43 -13.96
N PRO A 475 -3.58 28.51 -14.66
CA PRO A 475 -2.72 29.65 -14.96
C PRO A 475 -2.01 30.18 -13.71
N ALA A 476 -0.69 30.40 -13.80
CA ALA A 476 0.12 30.84 -12.67
C ALA A 476 -0.25 32.24 -12.14
N SER A 477 -0.96 33.03 -12.95
CA SER A 477 -1.54 34.33 -12.57
C SER A 477 -2.61 34.23 -11.48
N GLY A 478 -3.17 33.03 -11.24
CA GLY A 478 -4.29 32.82 -10.32
C GLY A 478 -5.64 33.32 -10.87
N THR A 479 -5.72 33.68 -12.15
CA THR A 479 -6.96 34.10 -12.83
C THR A 479 -6.86 33.88 -14.34
N LEU A 480 -7.99 33.75 -15.03
CA LEU A 480 -8.01 33.66 -16.49
C LEU A 480 -8.01 35.06 -17.11
N ASP A 481 -6.91 35.46 -17.76
CA ASP A 481 -6.76 36.72 -18.47
C ASP A 481 -7.29 36.60 -19.91
N LEU A 482 -8.59 36.86 -20.07
CA LEU A 482 -9.25 36.86 -21.39
C LEU A 482 -8.88 38.09 -22.24
N ALA A 483 -8.31 39.15 -21.64
CA ALA A 483 -7.88 40.34 -22.36
C ALA A 483 -6.53 40.14 -23.03
N ASN A 484 -5.66 39.32 -22.45
CA ASN A 484 -4.38 38.92 -23.01
C ASN A 484 -4.10 37.44 -22.78
N LEU A 485 -4.49 36.62 -23.76
CA LEU A 485 -4.37 35.17 -23.70
C LEU A 485 -2.92 34.65 -23.52
N ALA A 486 -1.90 35.46 -23.85
CA ALA A 486 -0.50 35.12 -23.61
C ALA A 486 -0.15 34.97 -22.13
N ASN A 487 -0.91 35.63 -21.23
CA ASN A 487 -0.68 35.62 -19.80
C ASN A 487 -1.20 34.35 -19.10
N ASN A 488 -1.89 33.47 -19.83
CA ASN A 488 -2.52 32.28 -19.27
C ASN A 488 -1.61 31.04 -19.31
N SER A 489 -0.29 31.20 -19.14
CA SER A 489 0.59 30.03 -19.07
C SER A 489 0.31 29.20 -17.82
N VAL A 490 0.19 27.89 -18.00
CA VAL A 490 0.11 26.90 -16.92
C VAL A 490 1.50 26.36 -16.66
N ARG A 491 1.90 26.29 -15.39
CA ARG A 491 3.23 25.79 -15.01
C ARG A 491 3.29 24.28 -15.09
N PHE A 492 4.47 23.77 -15.45
CA PHE A 492 4.77 22.35 -15.39
C PHE A 492 5.52 22.07 -14.09
N ASP A 493 4.77 21.86 -13.01
CA ASP A 493 5.35 21.63 -11.70
C ASP A 493 5.10 20.18 -11.23
N MET A 494 6.05 19.63 -10.48
CA MET A 494 5.84 18.38 -9.74
C MET A 494 4.75 18.55 -8.67
N ALA A 495 4.19 17.43 -8.22
CA ALA A 495 3.15 17.42 -7.20
C ALA A 495 3.66 17.88 -5.83
N ALA A 496 4.86 17.45 -5.43
CA ALA A 496 5.43 17.71 -4.11
C ALA A 496 5.69 19.20 -3.85
N ASN A 497 5.23 19.66 -2.70
CA ASN A 497 5.63 20.94 -2.12
C ASN A 497 7.10 20.89 -1.67
N ILE A 498 7.94 21.80 -2.17
CA ILE A 498 9.35 21.93 -1.79
C ILE A 498 9.58 23.05 -0.76
N ALA A 499 8.53 23.74 -0.31
CA ALA A 499 8.63 24.76 0.71
C ALA A 499 9.03 24.17 2.08
N ALA A 500 9.71 24.98 2.90
CA ALA A 500 9.95 24.63 4.29
C ALA A 500 8.64 24.64 5.09
N ARG A 501 8.52 23.74 6.08
CA ARG A 501 7.35 23.62 6.97
C ARG A 501 6.91 24.94 7.61
N SER A 502 7.84 25.85 7.88
CA SER A 502 7.56 27.16 8.48
C SER A 502 6.85 28.14 7.54
N HIS A 503 6.78 27.86 6.23
CA HIS A 503 6.25 28.82 5.26
C HIS A 503 4.72 28.79 5.12
N LEU A 504 4.05 27.73 5.61
CA LEU A 504 2.58 27.57 5.57
C LEU A 504 1.95 27.94 4.21
N ARG A 505 2.64 27.60 3.12
CA ARG A 505 2.22 27.86 1.75
C ARG A 505 2.69 26.73 0.85
N ASN A 506 1.98 26.53 -0.26
CA ASN A 506 2.35 25.55 -1.26
C ASN A 506 3.31 26.18 -2.29
N ASP A 507 4.57 25.72 -2.32
CA ASP A 507 5.54 26.03 -3.38
C ASP A 507 5.96 24.73 -4.09
N PRO A 508 5.18 24.23 -5.07
CA PRO A 508 5.57 23.09 -5.88
C PRO A 508 6.87 23.35 -6.66
N GLY A 509 7.70 22.33 -6.83
CA GLY A 509 8.93 22.46 -7.62
C GLY A 509 8.68 22.28 -9.12
N ASP A 510 9.45 23.00 -9.94
CA ASP A 510 9.38 22.98 -11.41
C ASP A 510 9.83 21.65 -12.04
N SER A 511 10.77 20.96 -11.38
CA SER A 511 11.47 19.83 -11.94
C SER A 511 10.88 18.51 -11.46
N ILE A 512 10.47 17.65 -12.40
CA ILE A 512 10.11 16.26 -12.07
C ILE A 512 11.36 15.41 -11.89
N LEU A 513 11.28 14.38 -11.04
CA LEU A 513 12.43 13.59 -10.61
C LEU A 513 12.20 12.08 -10.79
N ILE A 514 13.19 11.38 -11.35
CA ILE A 514 13.22 9.91 -11.43
C ILE A 514 14.57 9.37 -10.95
N ASP A 515 14.57 8.15 -10.44
CA ASP A 515 15.78 7.41 -10.12
C ASP A 515 16.01 6.33 -11.18
N VAL A 516 17.21 6.24 -11.77
CA VAL A 516 17.55 5.29 -12.82
C VAL A 516 18.77 4.47 -12.44
N SER A 517 18.56 3.16 -12.25
CA SER A 517 19.63 2.22 -11.90
C SER A 517 20.00 1.35 -13.11
N PRO A 518 21.27 1.34 -13.58
CA PRO A 518 21.68 0.49 -14.68
C PRO A 518 21.57 -1.01 -14.36
N ARG A 519 21.46 -1.84 -15.40
CA ARG A 519 21.76 -3.28 -15.29
C ARG A 519 23.18 -3.47 -14.77
N ASN A 520 23.43 -4.56 -14.06
CA ASN A 520 24.75 -4.78 -13.47
C ASN A 520 25.87 -4.73 -14.53
N GLY A 521 26.92 -3.94 -14.26
CA GLY A 521 28.06 -3.76 -15.15
C GLY A 521 27.74 -2.98 -16.43
N ALA A 522 26.55 -2.38 -16.53
CA ALA A 522 26.15 -1.53 -17.64
C ALA A 522 26.41 -0.05 -17.34
N ALA A 523 26.72 0.72 -18.39
CA ALA A 523 26.69 2.18 -18.33
C ALA A 523 25.31 2.67 -18.79
N VAL A 524 24.71 3.62 -18.07
CA VAL A 524 23.42 4.22 -18.43
C VAL A 524 23.62 5.54 -19.16
N ASP A 525 22.92 5.71 -20.28
CA ASP A 525 22.80 7.01 -20.95
C ASP A 525 21.92 7.95 -20.11
N PRO A 526 22.06 9.28 -20.27
CA PRO A 526 21.11 10.22 -19.68
C PRO A 526 19.67 9.83 -20.09
N PRO A 527 18.77 9.58 -19.14
CA PRO A 527 17.39 9.20 -19.44
C PRO A 527 16.68 10.34 -20.17
N VAL A 528 15.64 9.99 -20.90
CA VAL A 528 14.92 10.92 -21.77
C VAL A 528 13.45 10.92 -21.39
N MET A 529 12.88 12.10 -21.17
CA MET A 529 11.45 12.31 -21.07
C MET A 529 10.91 12.61 -22.46
N HIS A 530 9.97 11.79 -22.91
CA HIS A 530 9.20 12.02 -24.13
C HIS A 530 7.86 12.62 -23.72
N TRP A 531 7.39 13.61 -24.46
CA TRP A 531 6.08 14.19 -24.21
C TRP A 531 5.40 14.58 -25.53
N THR A 532 4.09 14.72 -25.47
CA THR A 532 3.26 15.20 -26.57
C THR A 532 2.01 15.89 -26.02
N LEU A 533 1.52 16.92 -26.72
CA LEU A 533 0.20 17.48 -26.46
C LEU A 533 -0.86 16.56 -27.09
N ALA A 534 -1.27 15.55 -26.34
CA ALA A 534 -2.34 14.63 -26.72
C ALA A 534 -3.65 15.37 -27.04
N ARG A 535 -3.90 16.46 -26.32
CA ARG A 535 -4.84 17.50 -26.74
C ARG A 535 -4.12 18.83 -26.74
N ARG A 536 -4.16 19.51 -27.86
CA ARG A 536 -3.57 20.84 -28.05
C ARG A 536 -4.68 21.84 -28.25
N ASN A 537 -4.73 22.87 -27.42
CA ASN A 537 -5.69 23.94 -27.59
C ASN A 537 -5.22 24.94 -28.66
N PRO A 538 -5.90 25.03 -29.82
CA PRO A 538 -5.50 25.91 -30.92
C PRO A 538 -5.66 27.40 -30.61
N LEU A 539 -6.47 27.75 -29.58
CA LEU A 539 -6.64 29.14 -29.14
C LEU A 539 -5.30 29.77 -28.74
N PHE A 540 -4.37 28.96 -28.24
CA PHE A 540 -3.09 29.41 -27.69
C PHE A 540 -1.89 29.20 -28.63
N ASP A 541 -2.10 28.68 -29.84
CA ASP A 541 -1.02 28.44 -30.80
C ASP A 541 -0.12 29.67 -31.09
N PRO A 542 -0.66 30.90 -31.20
CA PRO A 542 0.18 32.09 -31.41
C PRO A 542 1.14 32.43 -30.25
N TYR A 543 0.91 31.86 -29.06
CA TYR A 543 1.67 32.16 -27.84
C TYR A 543 2.63 31.04 -27.43
N ARG A 544 2.59 29.90 -28.12
CA ARG A 544 3.50 28.78 -27.85
C ARG A 544 4.89 29.05 -28.40
N THR A 545 5.89 28.81 -27.56
CA THR A 545 7.30 29.09 -27.86
C THR A 545 8.12 27.82 -28.10
N LEU A 546 7.62 26.65 -27.69
CA LEU A 546 8.27 25.35 -27.91
C LEU A 546 7.62 24.53 -29.02
N SER A 547 8.46 23.88 -29.79
CA SER A 547 8.11 22.74 -30.63
C SER A 547 8.20 21.43 -29.85
N ASP A 548 7.35 20.47 -30.18
CA ASP A 548 7.36 19.11 -29.62
C ASP A 548 8.75 18.45 -29.69
N GLY A 549 9.18 17.78 -28.63
CA GLY A 549 10.42 17.00 -28.65
C GLY A 549 10.89 16.49 -27.28
N PRO A 550 11.70 15.42 -27.26
CA PRO A 550 12.19 14.82 -26.03
C PRO A 550 13.09 15.75 -25.22
N VAL A 551 13.06 15.60 -23.89
CA VAL A 551 13.94 16.30 -22.94
C VAL A 551 14.94 15.31 -22.35
N THR A 552 16.23 15.56 -22.54
CA THR A 552 17.28 14.78 -21.87
C THR A 552 17.40 15.19 -20.40
N GLY A 553 17.37 14.22 -19.51
CA GLY A 553 17.46 14.42 -18.06
C GLY A 553 18.81 14.97 -17.63
N ARG A 554 18.82 15.76 -16.57
CA ARG A 554 20.04 16.32 -15.96
C ARG A 554 20.32 15.65 -14.61
N VAL A 555 21.59 15.59 -14.24
CA VAL A 555 22.02 15.02 -12.96
C VAL A 555 21.50 15.88 -11.81
N THR A 556 20.88 15.23 -10.82
CA THR A 556 20.38 15.92 -9.62
C THR A 556 21.50 16.23 -8.64
N ARG A 557 21.43 17.40 -8.01
CA ARG A 557 22.43 17.91 -7.08
C ARG A 557 21.77 18.33 -5.76
N THR A 558 22.46 18.12 -4.65
CA THR A 558 22.07 18.64 -3.33
C THR A 558 22.24 20.16 -3.26
N ALA A 559 21.72 20.78 -2.20
CA ALA A 559 21.97 22.21 -1.92
C ALA A 559 23.48 22.53 -1.76
N THR A 560 24.29 21.54 -1.38
CA THR A 560 25.77 21.65 -1.30
C THR A 560 26.48 21.30 -2.61
N ASN A 561 25.73 21.15 -3.72
CA ASN A 561 26.21 20.83 -5.06
C ASN A 561 26.79 19.41 -5.22
N ALA A 562 26.54 18.49 -4.28
CA ALA A 562 26.92 17.08 -4.40
C ALA A 562 25.97 16.34 -5.36
N ILE A 563 26.48 15.40 -6.15
CA ILE A 563 25.66 14.58 -7.04
C ILE A 563 24.84 13.58 -6.21
N VAL A 564 23.53 13.54 -6.46
CA VAL A 564 22.67 12.46 -5.96
C VAL A 564 22.77 11.32 -6.97
N ALA A 565 23.43 10.23 -6.58
CA ALA A 565 23.65 9.09 -7.48
C ALA A 565 22.31 8.57 -8.03
N ASN A 566 22.32 8.17 -9.31
CA ASN A 566 21.17 7.62 -10.05
C ASN A 566 19.94 8.54 -10.18
N ARG A 567 19.92 9.75 -9.60
CA ARG A 567 18.77 10.66 -9.67
C ARG A 567 18.88 11.67 -10.80
N TRP A 568 17.81 11.78 -11.58
CA TRP A 568 17.70 12.64 -12.74
C TRP A 568 16.51 13.58 -12.63
N ASN A 569 16.69 14.83 -13.07
CA ASN A 569 15.63 15.83 -13.13
C ASN A 569 15.32 16.22 -14.57
N PHE A 570 14.04 16.57 -14.81
CA PHE A 570 13.54 17.08 -16.08
C PHE A 570 12.77 18.35 -15.80
N ASP A 571 13.12 19.39 -16.54
CA ASP A 571 12.61 20.74 -16.37
C ASP A 571 12.04 21.20 -17.72
N LEU A 572 10.79 21.62 -17.72
CA LEU A 572 10.05 22.12 -18.87
C LEU A 572 9.62 23.57 -18.62
N PRO A 573 9.52 24.41 -19.66
CA PRO A 573 9.33 25.84 -19.43
C PRO A 573 8.00 26.20 -18.76
N ASP A 574 8.07 27.05 -17.73
CA ASP A 574 6.91 27.56 -16.98
C ASP A 574 5.99 28.51 -17.77
N SER A 575 6.47 29.03 -18.90
CA SER A 575 5.74 30.03 -19.68
C SER A 575 5.88 29.82 -21.18
N GLY A 576 4.80 30.10 -21.91
CA GLY A 576 4.74 29.89 -23.36
C GLY A 576 4.77 28.42 -23.78
N PHE A 577 4.58 27.49 -22.85
CA PHE A 577 4.60 26.04 -23.11
C PHE A 577 3.20 25.43 -23.03
N LEU A 578 2.62 25.37 -21.82
CA LEU A 578 1.29 24.83 -21.53
C LEU A 578 0.27 25.95 -21.32
N PHE A 579 -0.95 25.73 -21.78
CA PHE A 579 -2.06 26.68 -21.71
C PHE A 579 -3.39 25.96 -21.39
N PRO A 580 -4.40 26.70 -20.88
CA PRO A 580 -5.76 26.20 -20.64
C PRO A 580 -6.29 25.31 -21.78
N GLY A 581 -6.83 24.14 -21.45
CA GLY A 581 -7.37 23.14 -22.39
C GLY A 581 -6.35 22.17 -23.00
N ASP A 582 -5.05 22.32 -22.71
CA ASP A 582 -4.05 21.33 -23.10
C ASP A 582 -4.12 20.07 -22.23
N VAL A 583 -3.86 18.93 -22.87
CA VAL A 583 -3.59 17.65 -22.22
C VAL A 583 -2.23 17.16 -22.71
N LEU A 584 -1.26 17.09 -21.81
CA LEU A 584 0.08 16.60 -22.10
C LEU A 584 0.22 15.16 -21.59
N HIS A 585 0.63 14.25 -22.48
CA HIS A 585 1.04 12.90 -22.11
C HIS A 585 2.56 12.84 -22.12
N TYR A 586 3.18 12.15 -21.15
CA TYR A 586 4.64 12.01 -21.11
C TYR A 586 5.10 10.65 -20.58
N TYR A 587 6.25 10.18 -21.00
CA TYR A 587 6.89 8.98 -20.46
C TYR A 587 8.40 9.13 -20.41
N PHE A 588 9.06 8.27 -19.67
CA PHE A 588 10.51 8.22 -19.61
C PHE A 588 11.03 7.00 -20.35
N SER A 589 12.17 7.15 -21.01
CA SER A 589 12.99 6.04 -21.50
C SER A 589 14.39 6.15 -20.90
N ALA A 590 14.93 5.03 -20.44
CA ALA A 590 16.32 4.94 -20.01
C ALA A 590 16.99 3.80 -20.75
N THR A 591 18.20 4.05 -21.25
CA THR A 591 18.98 3.08 -22.04
C THR A 591 20.29 2.79 -21.34
N ASP A 592 20.69 1.52 -21.29
CA ASP A 592 22.01 1.13 -20.82
C ASP A 592 22.73 0.19 -21.79
N HIS A 593 24.05 0.10 -21.62
CA HIS A 593 24.94 -0.64 -22.50
C HIS A 593 25.83 -1.59 -21.70
N ARG A 594 25.78 -2.89 -22.03
CA ARG A 594 26.62 -3.93 -21.42
C ARG A 594 27.18 -4.88 -22.47
N GLY A 595 28.50 -4.83 -22.69
CA GLY A 595 29.19 -5.78 -23.58
C GLY A 595 28.66 -5.85 -25.02
N GLY A 596 28.11 -4.74 -25.54
CA GLY A 596 27.47 -4.67 -26.86
C GLY A 596 25.95 -4.91 -26.86
N ASP A 597 25.36 -5.35 -25.74
CA ASP A 597 23.91 -5.45 -25.54
C ASP A 597 23.34 -4.12 -25.03
N THR A 598 22.52 -3.48 -25.86
CA THR A 598 21.86 -2.19 -25.55
C THR A 598 20.39 -2.45 -25.28
N ARG A 599 19.90 -1.97 -24.14
CA ARG A 599 18.50 -2.17 -23.74
C ARG A 599 17.88 -0.91 -23.21
N THR A 600 16.57 -0.78 -23.39
CA THR A 600 15.80 0.40 -23.03
C THR A 600 14.59 -0.01 -22.22
N SER A 601 14.43 0.61 -21.06
CA SER A 601 13.21 0.53 -20.25
C SER A 601 12.37 1.78 -20.44
N LEU A 602 11.06 1.62 -20.26
CA LEU A 602 10.07 2.69 -20.33
C LEU A 602 9.36 2.85 -18.97
N ALA A 603 8.95 4.07 -18.66
CA ALA A 603 8.04 4.38 -17.56
C ALA A 603 6.97 5.37 -18.04
N PRO A 604 5.70 4.95 -18.20
CA PRO A 604 5.17 3.61 -17.93
C PRO A 604 5.70 2.58 -18.94
N VAL A 605 5.59 1.29 -18.61
CA VAL A 605 6.13 0.19 -19.44
C VAL A 605 5.35 -0.03 -20.74
N GLU A 606 4.09 0.40 -20.79
CA GLU A 606 3.20 0.29 -21.95
C GLU A 606 2.87 1.68 -22.51
N LEU A 607 2.92 1.81 -23.83
CA LEU A 607 2.63 3.07 -24.52
C LEU A 607 1.23 3.14 -25.15
N THR A 608 0.36 2.19 -24.80
CA THR A 608 -1.01 2.14 -25.34
C THR A 608 -1.78 3.40 -24.92
N GLY A 609 -2.33 4.14 -25.89
CA GLY A 609 -3.03 5.40 -25.64
C GLY A 609 -2.13 6.65 -25.57
N TYR A 610 -0.80 6.53 -25.68
CA TYR A 610 0.08 7.70 -25.74
C TYR A 610 -0.28 8.61 -26.93
N GLY A 611 -0.47 9.91 -26.66
CA GLY A 611 -0.87 10.90 -27.66
C GLY A 611 -2.36 10.91 -28.03
N ASP A 612 -3.19 10.06 -27.42
CA ASP A 612 -4.65 10.08 -27.58
C ASP A 612 -5.30 10.54 -26.27
N ALA A 613 -5.73 11.81 -26.22
CA ALA A 613 -6.30 12.41 -25.02
C ALA A 613 -7.62 11.77 -24.55
N ASP A 614 -8.29 11.00 -25.41
CA ASP A 614 -9.56 10.34 -25.08
C ASP A 614 -9.35 8.86 -24.69
N SER A 615 -8.10 8.38 -24.72
CA SER A 615 -7.75 7.00 -24.40
C SER A 615 -7.72 6.77 -22.90
N GLN A 616 -8.60 5.88 -22.43
CA GLN A 616 -8.57 5.37 -21.05
C GLN A 616 -7.44 4.35 -20.81
N ALA A 617 -6.67 3.99 -21.83
CA ALA A 617 -5.53 3.08 -21.66
C ALA A 617 -4.25 3.82 -21.21
N TRP A 618 -4.20 5.14 -21.42
CA TRP A 618 -3.04 5.93 -20.99
C TRP A 618 -3.11 6.21 -19.48
N PRO A 619 -2.02 5.98 -18.71
CA PRO A 619 -2.07 6.16 -17.26
C PRO A 619 -2.24 7.63 -16.86
N LEU A 620 -3.18 7.89 -15.95
CA LEU A 620 -3.42 9.23 -15.42
C LEU A 620 -2.19 9.81 -14.73
N ALA A 621 -1.35 8.98 -14.07
CA ALA A 621 -0.05 9.33 -13.48
C ALA A 621 0.90 10.09 -14.42
N PHE A 622 0.73 9.90 -15.74
CA PHE A 622 1.59 10.41 -16.80
C PHE A 622 0.84 11.37 -17.74
N THR A 623 -0.20 12.02 -17.21
CA THR A 623 -1.07 12.98 -17.89
C THR A 623 -1.02 14.31 -17.12
N VAL A 624 -0.90 15.43 -17.81
CA VAL A 624 -1.05 16.77 -17.22
C VAL A 624 -2.19 17.47 -17.92
N ARG A 625 -3.18 17.90 -17.15
CA ARG A 625 -4.31 18.72 -17.61
C ARG A 625 -4.08 20.17 -17.23
N CYS A 626 -4.27 21.04 -18.21
CA CYS A 626 -4.14 22.47 -18.05
C CYS A 626 -5.54 23.07 -17.96
N LEU A 627 -5.93 23.51 -16.77
CA LEU A 627 -7.30 23.90 -16.42
C LEU A 627 -7.46 25.43 -16.30
N PRO A 628 -8.67 25.97 -16.45
CA PRO A 628 -9.84 25.30 -17.03
C PRO A 628 -9.64 25.02 -18.52
N THR A 629 -10.44 24.15 -19.13
CA THR A 629 -10.49 24.07 -20.59
C THR A 629 -11.20 25.30 -21.13
N VAL A 630 -10.51 26.11 -21.95
CA VAL A 630 -11.06 27.33 -22.56
C VAL A 630 -11.16 27.15 -24.06
N VAL A 631 -12.37 27.11 -24.62
CA VAL A 631 -12.57 26.77 -26.04
C VAL A 631 -12.59 27.99 -26.97
N ASP A 632 -12.76 29.19 -26.43
CA ASP A 632 -12.77 30.43 -27.19
C ASP A 632 -12.24 31.64 -26.39
N ALA A 633 -12.02 32.76 -27.09
CA ALA A 633 -11.55 34.00 -26.46
C ALA A 633 -12.58 34.66 -25.52
N ALA A 634 -13.83 34.18 -25.50
CA ALA A 634 -14.85 34.65 -24.56
C ALA A 634 -14.76 33.92 -23.21
N GLY A 635 -13.91 32.89 -23.09
CA GLY A 635 -13.77 32.11 -21.87
C GLY A 635 -14.79 30.99 -21.74
N THR A 636 -15.43 30.56 -22.84
CA THR A 636 -16.33 29.40 -22.78
C THR A 636 -15.57 28.18 -22.27
N GLN A 637 -16.10 27.53 -21.25
CA GLN A 637 -15.49 26.36 -20.59
C GLN A 637 -16.56 25.35 -20.16
N PRO A 638 -16.18 24.09 -19.87
CA PRO A 638 -17.08 23.12 -19.25
C PRO A 638 -17.66 23.64 -17.93
N PRO A 639 -18.95 23.39 -17.64
CA PRO A 639 -19.59 23.83 -16.40
C PRO A 639 -19.26 22.95 -15.19
N VAL A 640 -18.75 21.74 -15.40
CA VAL A 640 -18.48 20.76 -14.33
C VAL A 640 -16.97 20.59 -14.14
N LEU A 641 -16.50 20.62 -12.89
CA LEU A 641 -15.17 20.16 -12.51
C LEU A 641 -15.26 18.84 -11.74
N PHE A 642 -14.68 17.78 -12.26
CA PHE A 642 -14.45 16.54 -11.52
C PHE A 642 -13.10 16.59 -10.83
N TRP A 643 -13.11 16.73 -9.51
CA TRP A 643 -11.94 16.61 -8.67
C TRP A 643 -11.80 15.17 -8.17
N ASN A 644 -10.84 14.45 -8.76
CA ASN A 644 -10.40 13.14 -8.32
C ASN A 644 -9.28 13.29 -7.30
N ASP A 645 -9.62 13.25 -6.02
CA ASP A 645 -8.66 13.36 -4.94
C ASP A 645 -8.00 12.02 -4.61
N GLN A 646 -8.49 10.91 -5.19
CA GLN A 646 -7.95 9.55 -5.05
C GLN A 646 -6.96 9.19 -6.19
N GLY A 647 -6.15 10.14 -6.66
CA GLY A 647 -5.34 9.96 -7.87
C GLY A 647 -4.42 8.73 -7.88
N SER A 648 -4.39 8.00 -9.01
CA SER A 648 -3.60 6.78 -9.29
C SER A 648 -3.85 5.60 -8.33
N ARG A 649 -4.93 5.70 -7.56
CA ARG A 649 -5.34 4.75 -6.54
C ARG A 649 -6.56 3.93 -7.04
N GLY A 650 -6.64 3.63 -8.33
CA GLY A 650 -7.74 2.79 -8.86
C GLY A 650 -9.10 3.46 -8.73
N ALA A 651 -10.18 2.79 -9.15
CA ALA A 651 -11.55 3.34 -9.22
C ALA A 651 -11.78 4.52 -10.20
N GLU A 652 -10.75 5.26 -10.59
CA GLU A 652 -10.80 6.40 -11.52
C GLU A 652 -11.46 6.04 -12.85
N HIS A 653 -11.15 4.85 -13.39
CA HIS A 653 -11.77 4.34 -14.60
C HIS A 653 -13.29 4.17 -14.45
N ALA A 654 -13.78 3.80 -13.26
CA ALA A 654 -15.21 3.67 -13.03
C ALA A 654 -15.92 5.02 -13.03
N TRP A 655 -15.31 6.05 -12.45
CA TRP A 655 -15.81 7.42 -12.50
C TRP A 655 -15.84 7.96 -13.93
N LEU A 656 -14.71 7.90 -14.64
CA LEU A 656 -14.61 8.39 -16.01
C LEU A 656 -15.52 7.60 -16.97
N ALA A 657 -15.69 6.29 -16.78
CA ALA A 657 -16.64 5.49 -17.53
C ALA A 657 -18.10 5.89 -17.23
N ALA A 658 -18.45 6.13 -15.96
CA ALA A 658 -19.78 6.58 -15.58
C ALA A 658 -20.13 7.95 -16.19
N LEU A 659 -19.23 8.93 -16.08
CA LEU A 659 -19.39 10.25 -16.70
C LEU A 659 -19.56 10.14 -18.22
N ARG A 660 -18.75 9.30 -18.88
CA ARG A 660 -18.84 9.06 -20.33
C ARG A 660 -20.16 8.40 -20.75
N LEU A 661 -20.66 7.44 -19.97
CA LEU A 661 -21.96 6.80 -20.21
C LEU A 661 -23.13 7.77 -20.08
N LEU A 662 -22.99 8.81 -19.25
CA LEU A 662 -23.97 9.87 -19.06
C LEU A 662 -23.87 10.99 -20.12
N GLY A 663 -23.02 10.82 -21.14
CA GLY A 663 -22.82 11.82 -22.20
C GLY A 663 -21.79 12.90 -21.86
N GLY A 664 -21.17 12.83 -20.68
CA GLY A 664 -20.06 13.72 -20.31
C GLY A 664 -18.83 13.43 -21.15
N LEU A 665 -18.29 14.45 -21.82
CA LEU A 665 -17.01 14.39 -22.53
C LEU A 665 -16.01 15.32 -21.84
N GLU A 666 -14.81 14.82 -21.54
CA GLU A 666 -13.76 15.59 -20.89
C GLU A 666 -13.31 16.77 -21.78
N GLY A 667 -13.16 17.96 -21.20
CA GLY A 667 -12.86 19.23 -21.87
C GLY A 667 -14.03 19.82 -22.69
N VAL A 668 -15.22 19.22 -22.61
CA VAL A 668 -16.44 19.73 -23.24
C VAL A 668 -17.56 19.86 -22.21
N GLY A 669 -17.97 18.74 -21.60
CA GLY A 669 -19.00 18.68 -20.57
C GLY A 669 -18.43 18.86 -19.17
N PHE A 670 -17.25 18.31 -18.91
CA PHE A 670 -16.54 18.46 -17.62
C PHE A 670 -15.03 18.56 -17.83
N ASP A 671 -14.34 19.16 -16.86
CA ASP A 671 -12.88 19.07 -16.72
C ASP A 671 -12.52 18.13 -15.56
N VAL A 672 -11.28 17.62 -15.55
CA VAL A 672 -10.76 16.76 -14.47
C VAL A 672 -9.55 17.40 -13.83
N PHE A 673 -9.54 17.47 -12.50
CA PHE A 673 -8.35 17.76 -11.70
C PHE A 673 -8.02 16.52 -10.86
N THR A 674 -6.83 15.97 -11.02
CA THR A 674 -6.38 14.80 -10.26
C THR A 674 -5.34 15.20 -9.21
N THR A 675 -5.62 14.94 -7.93
CA THR A 675 -4.63 15.09 -6.86
C THR A 675 -3.61 13.94 -6.95
N ARG A 676 -2.34 14.26 -7.14
CA ARG A 676 -1.22 13.30 -7.17
C ARG A 676 -0.76 12.84 -5.79
N ALA A 677 -0.59 11.54 -5.54
CA ALA A 677 -0.11 11.06 -4.24
C ALA A 677 -0.88 11.65 -3.01
N PRO A 678 -2.22 11.68 -3.03
CA PRO A 678 -3.04 12.36 -2.00
C PRO A 678 -2.72 11.92 -0.56
N ALA A 679 -2.47 10.63 -0.36
CA ALA A 679 -2.12 10.07 0.96
C ALA A 679 -0.76 10.52 1.52
N SER A 680 0.05 11.27 0.74
CA SER A 680 1.34 11.78 1.20
C SER A 680 1.25 13.07 2.01
N GLY A 681 0.11 13.77 1.98
CA GLY A 681 -0.09 15.02 2.70
C GLY A 681 0.86 16.14 2.25
N VAL A 682 1.26 16.18 0.97
CA VAL A 682 2.24 17.16 0.46
C VAL A 682 1.61 18.43 -0.14
N GLY A 683 0.33 18.72 0.12
CA GLY A 683 -0.30 19.98 -0.26
C GLY A 683 -0.57 20.18 -1.73
N ASN A 684 -0.96 19.11 -2.42
CA ASN A 684 -1.10 19.11 -3.86
C ASN A 684 -2.56 18.99 -4.34
N GLY A 685 -3.52 19.10 -3.42
CA GLY A 685 -4.94 19.26 -3.68
C GLY A 685 -5.29 20.59 -4.35
N LEU A 686 -6.58 20.82 -4.59
CA LEU A 686 -7.07 21.94 -5.38
C LEU A 686 -6.71 23.30 -4.76
N GLY A 687 -6.72 23.41 -3.42
CA GLY A 687 -6.32 24.58 -2.67
C GLY A 687 -4.84 24.95 -2.80
N GLY A 688 -4.01 24.02 -3.28
CA GLY A 688 -2.62 24.26 -3.64
C GLY A 688 -2.40 24.66 -5.10
N ARG A 689 -3.42 24.55 -5.96
CA ARG A 689 -3.28 24.67 -7.44
C ARG A 689 -4.23 25.65 -8.09
N ALA A 690 -5.34 25.99 -7.46
CA ALA A 690 -6.40 26.82 -8.00
C ALA A 690 -6.76 27.97 -7.05
N THR A 691 -7.35 29.02 -7.61
CA THR A 691 -8.02 30.08 -6.86
C THR A 691 -9.53 30.03 -7.08
N VAL A 692 -10.29 30.68 -6.20
CA VAL A 692 -11.75 30.87 -6.37
C VAL A 692 -12.08 31.51 -7.73
N ALA A 693 -11.25 32.45 -8.21
CA ALA A 693 -11.47 33.10 -9.50
C ALA A 693 -11.32 32.13 -10.68
N GLN A 694 -10.42 31.15 -10.58
CA GLN A 694 -10.23 30.13 -11.61
C GLN A 694 -11.34 29.08 -11.58
N LEU A 695 -11.98 28.86 -10.42
CA LEU A 695 -13.13 27.97 -10.30
C LEU A 695 -14.47 28.62 -10.64
N ALA A 696 -14.53 29.95 -10.75
CA ALA A 696 -15.78 30.68 -10.88
C ALA A 696 -16.64 30.28 -12.10
N GLY A 697 -16.00 29.76 -13.15
CA GLY A 697 -16.65 29.28 -14.38
C GLY A 697 -17.30 27.89 -14.25
N TYR A 698 -16.96 27.10 -13.22
CA TYR A 698 -17.61 25.82 -12.95
C TYR A 698 -18.84 26.03 -12.07
N ALA A 699 -20.02 25.66 -12.56
CA ALA A 699 -21.27 25.68 -11.80
C ALA A 699 -21.35 24.49 -10.83
N ASP A 700 -20.81 23.36 -11.25
CA ASP A 700 -20.86 22.09 -10.51
C ASP A 700 -19.44 21.58 -10.21
N LEU A 701 -19.25 21.02 -9.02
CA LEU A 701 -18.03 20.32 -8.64
C LEU A 701 -18.38 18.92 -8.15
N LEU A 702 -17.69 17.92 -8.70
CA LEU A 702 -17.80 16.52 -8.28
C LEU A 702 -16.48 16.16 -7.57
N TYR A 703 -16.53 15.89 -6.28
CA TYR A 703 -15.37 15.53 -5.47
C TYR A 703 -15.45 14.07 -5.03
N THR A 704 -14.35 13.34 -5.20
CA THR A 704 -14.15 12.03 -4.60
C THR A 704 -12.85 11.96 -3.82
N ALA A 705 -12.93 11.57 -2.55
CA ALA A 705 -11.79 11.12 -1.74
C ALA A 705 -11.51 9.61 -1.91
N GLY A 706 -12.39 8.87 -2.58
CA GLY A 706 -12.18 7.44 -2.83
C GLY A 706 -12.12 6.61 -1.55
N ASP A 707 -10.95 6.03 -1.25
CA ASP A 707 -10.62 5.24 -0.06
C ASP A 707 -9.56 5.93 0.84
N LEU A 708 -9.57 7.27 0.89
CA LEU A 708 -8.59 8.04 1.66
C LEU A 708 -9.01 8.20 3.13
N GLY A 709 -8.36 7.47 4.03
CA GLY A 709 -8.52 7.64 5.48
C GLY A 709 -7.86 8.89 6.08
N ALA A 710 -7.00 9.58 5.32
CA ALA A 710 -6.30 10.78 5.76
C ALA A 710 -5.97 11.71 4.59
N TYR A 711 -5.77 12.99 4.90
CA TYR A 711 -5.40 14.04 3.94
C TYR A 711 -6.43 14.20 2.81
N THR A 712 -7.72 14.23 3.17
CA THR A 712 -8.81 14.48 2.23
C THR A 712 -8.85 15.97 1.83
N LEU A 713 -9.65 16.79 2.52
CA LEU A 713 -9.70 18.23 2.29
C LEU A 713 -8.87 18.99 3.33
N ALA A 714 -7.80 19.63 2.89
CA ALA A 714 -6.91 20.41 3.75
C ALA A 714 -7.47 21.81 4.07
N ASN A 715 -7.11 22.34 5.25
CA ASN A 715 -7.61 23.60 5.79
C ASN A 715 -6.53 24.71 5.87
N GLY A 716 -5.33 24.46 5.35
CA GLY A 716 -4.19 25.38 5.35
C GLY A 716 -3.38 25.46 6.65
N ASP A 717 -3.54 24.53 7.59
CA ASP A 717 -2.84 24.56 8.88
C ASP A 717 -1.49 23.80 8.91
N TYR A 718 -1.11 23.12 7.82
CA TYR A 718 0.10 22.30 7.72
C TYR A 718 0.13 21.09 8.69
N LEU A 719 -1.01 20.68 9.27
CA LEU A 719 -1.06 19.44 10.04
C LEU A 719 -0.84 18.25 9.11
N GLY A 720 0.08 17.36 9.52
CA GLY A 720 0.52 16.20 8.74
C GLY A 720 1.20 16.50 7.39
N GLY A 721 1.61 17.75 7.14
CA GLY A 721 2.47 18.11 6.01
C GLY A 721 1.82 18.94 4.90
N ASP A 722 0.50 19.15 4.98
CA ASP A 722 -0.29 19.70 3.88
C ASP A 722 -0.53 21.22 4.05
N PRO A 723 0.20 22.11 3.33
CA PRO A 723 -0.06 23.55 3.34
C PRO A 723 -1.30 23.98 2.54
N GLY A 724 -1.92 23.08 1.78
CA GLY A 724 -3.05 23.37 0.91
C GLY A 724 -4.26 23.85 1.73
N ASN A 725 -5.03 24.77 1.17
CA ASN A 725 -6.27 25.21 1.80
C ASN A 725 -7.46 24.97 0.85
N ASP A 726 -7.80 23.70 0.72
CA ASP A 726 -8.91 23.23 -0.09
C ASP A 726 -10.25 23.82 0.38
N LEU A 727 -10.45 23.87 1.70
CA LEU A 727 -11.69 24.40 2.28
C LEU A 727 -11.89 25.87 1.95
N ALA A 728 -10.85 26.70 2.02
CA ALA A 728 -10.97 28.11 1.65
C ALA A 728 -11.35 28.30 0.17
N VAL A 729 -10.85 27.43 -0.71
CA VAL A 729 -11.21 27.45 -2.13
C VAL A 729 -12.65 26.98 -2.35
N LEU A 730 -13.07 25.89 -1.71
CA LEU A 730 -14.43 25.36 -1.80
C LEU A 730 -15.48 26.32 -1.19
N ASP A 731 -15.25 26.82 0.02
CA ASP A 731 -16.13 27.79 0.69
C ASP A 731 -16.22 29.09 -0.13
N GLY A 732 -15.09 29.57 -0.65
CA GLY A 732 -15.04 30.75 -1.51
C GLY A 732 -15.79 30.55 -2.82
N TRP A 733 -15.72 29.36 -3.42
CA TRP A 733 -16.45 29.01 -4.62
C TRP A 733 -17.96 28.90 -4.37
N LEU A 734 -18.38 28.21 -3.30
CA LEU A 734 -19.79 28.15 -2.88
C LEU A 734 -20.35 29.55 -2.60
N ALA A 735 -19.56 30.44 -1.98
CA ALA A 735 -19.96 31.81 -1.69
C ALA A 735 -20.25 32.68 -2.94
N LEU A 736 -19.90 32.23 -4.14
CA LEU A 736 -20.32 32.87 -5.39
C LEU A 736 -21.82 32.70 -5.66
N GLY A 737 -22.45 31.70 -5.04
CA GLY A 737 -23.88 31.39 -5.15
C GLY A 737 -24.25 30.64 -6.44
N GLY A 738 -25.28 29.80 -6.32
CA GLY A 738 -25.82 28.98 -7.41
C GLY A 738 -24.87 27.83 -7.76
N ARG A 739 -24.26 27.21 -6.75
CA ARG A 739 -23.23 26.17 -6.89
C ARG A 739 -23.71 24.82 -6.40
N ASP A 740 -23.21 23.78 -7.05
CA ASP A 740 -23.62 22.40 -6.80
C ASP A 740 -22.42 21.50 -6.52
N LEU A 741 -22.38 20.89 -5.33
CA LEU A 741 -21.29 20.03 -4.90
C LEU A 741 -21.78 18.61 -4.70
N LEU A 742 -21.25 17.65 -5.46
CA LEU A 742 -21.28 16.24 -5.07
C LEU A 742 -19.97 15.95 -4.32
N VAL A 743 -20.07 15.44 -3.10
CA VAL A 743 -18.92 15.10 -2.27
C VAL A 743 -19.05 13.67 -1.78
N CYS A 744 -18.05 12.84 -2.01
CA CYS A 744 -18.09 11.43 -1.64
C CYS A 744 -16.71 10.86 -1.34
N GLY A 745 -16.68 9.73 -0.64
CA GLY A 745 -15.46 9.04 -0.25
C GLY A 745 -15.68 8.22 1.02
N ASP A 746 -14.85 7.20 1.16
CA ASP A 746 -14.65 6.46 2.41
C ASP A 746 -13.88 7.33 3.40
N ASP A 747 -14.16 7.20 4.70
CA ASP A 747 -13.55 7.95 5.82
C ASP A 747 -13.58 9.50 5.72
N LEU A 748 -14.23 10.07 4.71
CA LEU A 748 -14.20 11.52 4.47
C LEU A 748 -14.78 12.31 5.65
N ALA A 749 -15.92 11.87 6.18
CA ALA A 749 -16.55 12.54 7.33
C ALA A 749 -15.73 12.31 8.60
N HIS A 750 -15.18 11.12 8.81
CA HIS A 750 -14.27 10.82 9.90
C HIS A 750 -13.04 11.73 9.87
N ASN A 751 -12.37 11.80 8.73
CA ASN A 751 -11.16 12.61 8.54
C ASN A 751 -11.45 14.10 8.76
N LEU A 752 -12.52 14.64 8.17
CA LEU A 752 -12.91 16.03 8.39
C LEU A 752 -13.24 16.32 9.86
N HIS A 753 -13.88 15.39 10.56
CA HIS A 753 -14.21 15.56 11.98
C HIS A 753 -12.97 15.58 12.87
N ALA A 754 -11.97 14.74 12.56
CA ALA A 754 -10.72 14.59 13.29
C ALA A 754 -9.70 15.70 13.01
N SER A 755 -9.72 16.30 11.81
CA SER A 755 -8.68 17.20 11.31
C SER A 755 -8.77 18.67 11.80
N GLY A 756 -9.68 18.95 12.74
CA GLY A 756 -9.73 20.24 13.45
C GLY A 756 -11.04 21.01 13.28
N THR A 757 -11.08 22.23 13.82
CA THR A 757 -12.32 23.03 13.90
C THR A 757 -12.83 23.48 12.53
N ALA A 758 -11.93 23.85 11.62
CA ALA A 758 -12.32 24.34 10.28
C ALA A 758 -12.94 23.22 9.43
N THR A 759 -12.30 22.05 9.39
CA THR A 759 -12.79 20.85 8.66
C THR A 759 -14.10 20.34 9.26
N ARG A 760 -14.23 20.34 10.60
CA ARG A 760 -15.50 20.00 11.26
C ARG A 760 -16.61 21.00 10.94
N THR A 761 -16.30 22.29 10.88
CA THR A 761 -17.28 23.31 10.49
C THR A 761 -17.74 23.09 9.06
N PHE A 762 -16.84 22.75 8.14
CA PHE A 762 -17.21 22.39 6.77
C PHE A 762 -18.11 21.16 6.72
N LEU A 763 -17.77 20.09 7.46
CA LEU A 763 -18.60 18.89 7.58
C LEU A 763 -20.02 19.21 8.09
N GLU A 764 -20.14 20.00 9.15
CA GLU A 764 -21.41 20.27 9.81
C GLU A 764 -22.26 21.33 9.09
N ALA A 765 -21.64 22.44 8.66
CA ALA A 765 -22.36 23.58 8.09
C ALA A 765 -22.50 23.49 6.56
N THR A 766 -21.45 23.04 5.86
CA THR A 766 -21.43 22.98 4.39
C THR A 766 -21.97 21.63 3.89
N MET A 767 -21.46 20.51 4.39
CA MET A 767 -21.98 19.19 4.00
C MET A 767 -23.29 18.81 4.74
N GLY A 768 -23.60 19.48 5.85
CA GLY A 768 -24.81 19.22 6.63
C GLY A 768 -24.80 17.87 7.33
N LEU A 769 -23.62 17.39 7.75
CA LEU A 769 -23.43 16.06 8.31
C LEU A 769 -23.02 16.10 9.78
N GLN A 770 -23.46 15.08 10.52
CA GLN A 770 -22.94 14.72 11.82
C GLN A 770 -22.27 13.34 11.69
N LEU A 771 -20.99 13.26 12.02
CA LEU A 771 -20.33 11.97 12.21
C LEU A 771 -20.85 11.31 13.49
N VAL A 772 -21.23 10.04 13.40
CA VAL A 772 -21.55 9.20 14.56
C VAL A 772 -20.41 8.24 14.85
N ASP A 773 -19.87 7.62 13.81
CA ASP A 773 -18.80 6.63 13.88
C ASP A 773 -17.96 6.66 12.59
N GLY A 774 -16.68 6.31 12.70
CA GLY A 774 -15.81 6.15 11.53
C GLY A 774 -16.16 4.88 10.73
N ASP A 775 -16.69 3.85 11.39
CA ASP A 775 -17.09 2.61 10.74
C ASP A 775 -18.59 2.32 10.93
N VAL A 776 -19.33 2.28 9.82
CA VAL A 776 -20.76 2.00 9.83
C VAL A 776 -21.07 0.53 10.09
N ARG A 777 -20.13 -0.41 9.94
CA ARG A 777 -20.39 -1.86 10.03
C ARG A 777 -21.00 -2.25 11.36
N ASP A 778 -20.43 -1.80 12.48
CA ASP A 778 -20.97 -2.05 13.83
C ASP A 778 -22.37 -1.45 14.01
N ASN A 779 -22.61 -0.34 13.32
CA ASN A 779 -23.86 0.41 13.32
C ASN A 779 -24.95 -0.23 12.44
N VAL A 780 -24.58 -1.07 11.48
CA VAL A 780 -25.51 -1.79 10.58
C VAL A 780 -25.49 -3.31 10.76
N GLY A 781 -25.09 -3.79 11.93
CA GLY A 781 -25.14 -5.22 12.28
C GLY A 781 -24.08 -6.07 11.57
N GLY A 782 -22.86 -5.54 11.40
CA GLY A 782 -21.69 -6.24 10.88
C GLY A 782 -21.68 -6.43 9.35
N GLN A 783 -22.46 -5.64 8.60
CA GLN A 783 -22.56 -5.81 7.16
C GLN A 783 -21.38 -5.18 6.40
N VAL A 784 -20.58 -6.00 5.72
CA VAL A 784 -19.46 -5.58 4.85
C VAL A 784 -19.90 -5.11 3.45
N SER A 785 -21.14 -5.39 3.06
CA SER A 785 -21.70 -4.93 1.78
C SER A 785 -23.17 -4.60 1.96
N PRO A 786 -23.48 -3.52 2.70
CA PRO A 786 -24.85 -3.20 3.08
C PRO A 786 -25.68 -2.82 1.86
N THR A 787 -26.97 -3.16 1.91
CA THR A 787 -27.94 -2.68 0.91
C THR A 787 -28.43 -1.29 1.28
N VAL A 788 -28.39 -0.38 0.31
CA VAL A 788 -28.87 0.99 0.41
C VAL A 788 -30.21 1.13 -0.30
N VAL A 789 -31.14 1.83 0.33
CA VAL A 789 -32.48 2.09 -0.19
C VAL A 789 -32.74 3.58 -0.17
N LYS A 790 -33.30 4.12 -1.27
CA LYS A 790 -33.66 5.53 -1.31
C LYS A 790 -34.84 5.84 -0.40
N VAL A 791 -34.83 7.02 0.23
CA VAL A 791 -35.93 7.49 1.07
C VAL A 791 -37.12 7.93 0.20
N PRO A 792 -38.37 7.54 0.51
CA PRO A 792 -39.54 7.99 -0.24
C PRO A 792 -39.65 9.53 -0.28
N GLY A 793 -39.89 10.09 -1.47
CA GLY A 793 -40.04 11.53 -1.65
C GLY A 793 -38.74 12.34 -1.63
N ASN A 794 -37.57 11.68 -1.61
CA ASN A 794 -36.30 12.38 -1.82
C ASN A 794 -36.24 12.99 -3.25
N PRO A 795 -35.67 14.20 -3.41
CA PRO A 795 -35.72 14.93 -4.69
C PRO A 795 -34.63 14.55 -5.69
N VAL A 796 -33.66 13.71 -5.29
CA VAL A 796 -32.45 13.42 -6.09
C VAL A 796 -32.57 12.07 -6.80
N PHE A 797 -32.78 10.99 -6.06
CA PHE A 797 -32.72 9.62 -6.60
C PHE A 797 -34.07 9.15 -7.15
N VAL A 798 -34.12 8.97 -8.47
CA VAL A 798 -35.25 8.48 -9.26
C VAL A 798 -35.08 6.98 -9.55
N LEU A 799 -33.92 6.54 -10.04
CA LEU A 799 -33.61 5.15 -10.38
C LEU A 799 -32.14 4.91 -10.03
N PRO A 800 -31.76 3.97 -9.15
CA PRO A 800 -32.51 2.79 -8.71
C PRO A 800 -33.28 2.99 -7.38
N PRO A 801 -34.27 2.12 -7.08
CA PRO A 801 -34.90 2.10 -5.75
C PRO A 801 -33.95 1.66 -4.63
N HIS A 802 -32.94 0.87 -4.97
CA HIS A 802 -31.95 0.33 -4.03
C HIS A 802 -30.68 -0.13 -4.78
N TRP A 803 -29.55 -0.12 -4.08
CA TRP A 803 -28.23 -0.54 -4.58
C TRP A 803 -27.42 -1.20 -3.46
N LEU A 804 -26.30 -1.84 -3.83
CA LEU A 804 -25.31 -2.30 -2.86
C LEU A 804 -24.16 -1.30 -2.81
N VAL A 805 -23.63 -1.08 -1.61
CA VAL A 805 -22.32 -0.46 -1.43
C VAL A 805 -21.37 -1.60 -1.06
N TYR A 806 -20.42 -1.86 -1.94
CA TYR A 806 -19.47 -2.95 -1.78
C TYR A 806 -18.29 -2.47 -0.96
N GLY A 807 -18.20 -2.93 0.29
CA GLY A 807 -17.11 -2.63 1.20
C GLY A 807 -15.80 -3.31 0.85
N GLY A 808 -15.59 -3.92 -0.32
CA GLY A 808 -14.27 -4.47 -0.64
C GLY A 808 -13.95 -5.81 0.03
N CYS A 809 -12.88 -6.43 -0.47
CA CYS A 809 -12.30 -7.67 0.02
C CYS A 809 -10.92 -7.91 -0.64
N PRO A 810 -9.86 -8.34 0.07
CA PRO A 810 -9.77 -8.71 1.50
C PRO A 810 -9.58 -7.52 2.46
N ALA A 811 -9.35 -6.31 1.95
CA ALA A 811 -9.39 -5.08 2.74
C ALA A 811 -10.84 -4.54 2.71
N PRO A 812 -11.62 -4.66 3.81
CA PRO A 812 -12.90 -4.00 3.90
C PRO A 812 -12.70 -2.49 3.98
N ASN A 813 -13.63 -1.74 3.40
CA ASN A 813 -13.78 -0.29 3.49
C ASN A 813 -14.63 0.03 4.73
N ASP A 814 -14.23 1.07 5.45
CA ASP A 814 -14.79 1.45 6.74
C ASP A 814 -15.67 2.69 6.55
N PHE A 815 -16.82 2.51 5.89
CA PHE A 815 -17.68 3.64 5.51
C PHE A 815 -18.16 4.44 6.73
N ASP A 816 -18.18 5.77 6.63
CA ASP A 816 -18.61 6.62 7.73
C ASP A 816 -20.08 6.40 8.13
N ALA A 817 -20.34 6.27 9.44
CA ALA A 817 -21.70 6.33 9.97
C ALA A 817 -22.12 7.78 10.19
N VAL A 818 -22.99 8.31 9.33
CA VAL A 818 -23.42 9.72 9.38
C VAL A 818 -24.92 9.91 9.60
N LEU A 819 -25.28 11.04 10.21
CA LEU A 819 -26.64 11.55 10.32
C LEU A 819 -26.74 12.95 9.68
N PRO A 820 -27.89 13.34 9.12
CA PRO A 820 -28.07 14.71 8.65
C PRO A 820 -28.17 15.69 9.83
N GLN A 821 -27.53 16.85 9.70
CA GLN A 821 -27.72 18.00 10.60
C GLN A 821 -29.07 18.69 10.37
N ALA A 822 -29.44 19.59 11.28
CA ALA A 822 -30.67 20.38 11.15
C ALA A 822 -30.66 21.22 9.86
N GLY A 823 -31.63 20.96 8.97
CA GLY A 823 -31.73 21.62 7.66
C GLY A 823 -31.27 20.74 6.49
N ALA A 824 -30.50 19.69 6.75
CA ALA A 824 -30.16 18.67 5.77
C ALA A 824 -31.22 17.55 5.74
N GLN A 825 -31.31 16.87 4.60
CA GLN A 825 -32.25 15.79 4.35
C GLN A 825 -31.52 14.48 4.05
N THR A 826 -31.98 13.36 4.63
CA THR A 826 -31.57 12.02 4.20
C THR A 826 -32.18 11.68 2.84
N LEU A 827 -31.33 11.31 1.88
CA LEU A 827 -31.75 10.87 0.55
C LEU A 827 -31.84 9.34 0.43
N ALA A 828 -30.95 8.61 1.12
CA ALA A 828 -30.91 7.14 1.13
C ALA A 828 -30.42 6.61 2.49
N GLN A 829 -30.75 5.36 2.82
CA GLN A 829 -30.47 4.71 4.11
C GLN A 829 -29.96 3.28 3.93
N TYR A 830 -29.13 2.83 4.88
CA TYR A 830 -28.73 1.42 4.99
C TYR A 830 -29.89 0.57 5.52
N THR A 831 -29.90 -0.73 5.21
CA THR A 831 -30.95 -1.68 5.64
C THR A 831 -30.38 -2.90 6.34
N ALA A 832 -31.22 -3.59 7.12
CA ALA A 832 -30.87 -4.83 7.82
C ALA A 832 -30.37 -5.93 6.87
N ALA A 833 -29.46 -6.79 7.36
CA ALA A 833 -28.91 -7.91 6.59
C ALA A 833 -29.97 -8.86 6.01
N SER A 834 -31.16 -8.92 6.62
CA SER A 834 -32.31 -9.68 6.11
C SER A 834 -32.97 -9.10 4.84
N GLY A 835 -32.59 -7.89 4.42
CA GLY A 835 -33.08 -7.22 3.20
C GLY A 835 -33.73 -5.85 3.41
N LEU A 836 -34.38 -5.35 2.35
CA LEU A 836 -34.90 -3.97 2.16
C LEU A 836 -35.95 -3.47 3.18
N SER A 837 -36.42 -4.29 4.11
CA SER A 837 -37.64 -3.99 4.90
C SER A 837 -37.40 -3.27 6.23
N THR A 838 -36.16 -3.13 6.70
CA THR A 838 -35.88 -2.47 7.98
C THR A 838 -34.68 -1.55 7.84
N PRO A 839 -34.89 -0.22 7.75
CA PRO A 839 -33.80 0.74 7.65
C PRO A 839 -33.09 0.94 8.99
N TYR A 840 -31.78 1.19 8.93
CA TYR A 840 -31.00 1.74 10.03
C TYR A 840 -31.13 3.28 10.06
N PRO A 841 -30.85 3.93 11.22
CA PRO A 841 -30.99 5.39 11.34
C PRO A 841 -29.92 6.17 10.56
N TYR A 842 -28.81 5.53 10.19
CA TYR A 842 -27.67 6.16 9.51
C TYR A 842 -27.96 6.42 8.02
N ALA A 843 -27.57 7.60 7.56
CA ALA A 843 -27.78 8.01 6.18
C ALA A 843 -26.70 7.40 5.28
N ALA A 844 -27.13 6.85 4.15
CA ALA A 844 -26.26 6.40 3.06
C ALA A 844 -26.13 7.46 1.95
N ALA A 845 -26.91 8.56 2.05
CA ALA A 845 -26.79 9.74 1.21
C ALA A 845 -27.56 10.91 1.85
N THR A 846 -27.06 12.13 1.75
CA THR A 846 -27.73 13.34 2.25
C THR A 846 -27.73 14.48 1.24
N LEU A 847 -28.62 15.44 1.46
CA LEU A 847 -28.70 16.72 0.76
C LEU A 847 -28.69 17.84 1.80
N ASN A 848 -27.71 18.73 1.72
CA ASN A 848 -27.74 20.02 2.40
C ASN A 848 -27.96 21.13 1.36
N ALA A 849 -29.06 21.87 1.48
CA ALA A 849 -29.37 22.95 0.56
C ALA A 849 -29.52 24.26 1.35
N PHE A 850 -28.73 25.26 0.99
CA PHE A 850 -28.74 26.57 1.63
C PHE A 850 -28.67 27.68 0.59
N GLY A 851 -29.61 28.62 0.66
CA GLY A 851 -29.76 29.63 -0.38
C GLY A 851 -30.10 28.97 -1.73
N THR A 852 -29.24 29.19 -2.72
CA THR A 852 -29.32 28.56 -4.05
C THR A 852 -28.31 27.42 -4.25
N ASP A 853 -27.48 27.15 -3.24
CA ASP A 853 -26.41 26.16 -3.31
C ASP A 853 -26.91 24.80 -2.81
N ARG A 854 -26.41 23.72 -3.41
CA ARG A 854 -26.85 22.35 -3.10
C ARG A 854 -25.63 21.45 -2.94
N VAL A 855 -25.56 20.75 -1.81
CA VAL A 855 -24.48 19.80 -1.50
C VAL A 855 -25.09 18.42 -1.30
N VAL A 856 -24.71 17.47 -2.15
CA VAL A 856 -25.08 16.05 -2.03
C VAL A 856 -23.88 15.29 -1.50
N SER A 857 -24.05 14.58 -0.39
CA SER A 857 -22.96 13.83 0.26
C SER A 857 -23.23 12.33 0.27
N LEU A 858 -22.22 11.53 -0.06
CA LEU A 858 -22.21 10.07 0.09
C LEU A 858 -21.05 9.66 1.01
N PRO A 859 -21.30 8.94 2.13
CA PRO A 859 -20.25 8.49 3.05
C PRO A 859 -19.47 7.26 2.54
N TYR A 860 -19.38 7.13 1.22
CA TYR A 860 -18.67 6.10 0.48
C TYR A 860 -18.45 6.59 -0.95
N ASP A 861 -17.43 6.07 -1.64
CA ASP A 861 -17.17 6.42 -3.03
C ASP A 861 -18.16 5.75 -4.02
N LEU A 862 -18.45 6.41 -5.14
CA LEU A 862 -19.31 5.85 -6.19
C LEU A 862 -18.74 4.58 -6.83
N SER A 863 -17.42 4.38 -6.80
CA SER A 863 -16.81 3.16 -7.33
C SER A 863 -17.18 1.90 -6.53
N PHE A 864 -17.66 2.06 -5.30
CA PHE A 864 -18.18 0.99 -4.45
C PHE A 864 -19.66 0.69 -4.73
N VAL A 865 -20.34 1.50 -5.55
CA VAL A 865 -21.75 1.27 -5.89
C VAL A 865 -21.89 0.15 -6.93
N MET A 866 -22.63 -0.88 -6.54
CA MET A 866 -22.90 -2.08 -7.32
C MET A 866 -24.41 -2.31 -7.48
N SER A 867 -24.79 -3.13 -8.47
CA SER A 867 -26.16 -3.61 -8.59
C SER A 867 -26.51 -4.46 -7.37
N TRP A 868 -27.73 -4.29 -6.85
CA TRP A 868 -28.13 -4.90 -5.59
C TRP A 868 -28.19 -6.43 -5.63
N ASP A 869 -28.48 -7.00 -6.79
CA ASP A 869 -28.52 -8.43 -7.05
C ASP A 869 -27.20 -8.94 -7.67
N LYS A 870 -26.20 -8.06 -7.78
CA LYS A 870 -24.90 -8.31 -8.42
C LYS A 870 -25.02 -8.80 -9.86
N THR A 871 -26.16 -8.52 -10.52
CA THR A 871 -26.33 -8.86 -11.93
C THR A 871 -25.76 -7.76 -12.82
N PRO A 872 -25.09 -8.12 -13.93
CA PRO A 872 -24.63 -7.14 -14.90
C PRO A 872 -25.80 -6.37 -15.51
N ALA A 873 -25.78 -5.04 -15.40
CA ALA A 873 -26.76 -4.15 -16.01
C ALA A 873 -26.16 -3.44 -17.24
N PRO A 874 -26.97 -3.10 -18.27
CA PRO A 874 -26.48 -2.36 -19.44
C PRO A 874 -25.87 -1.00 -19.09
N ILE A 875 -26.39 -0.35 -18.03
CA ILE A 875 -25.82 0.84 -17.40
C ILE A 875 -25.48 0.44 -15.96
N PRO A 876 -24.22 0.53 -15.53
CA PRO A 876 -23.83 0.23 -14.16
C PRO A 876 -24.59 1.09 -13.15
N THR A 877 -24.99 0.51 -12.02
CA THR A 877 -25.80 1.21 -11.01
C THR A 877 -25.16 2.52 -10.52
N ARG A 878 -23.83 2.57 -10.41
CA ARG A 878 -23.09 3.81 -10.10
C ARG A 878 -23.33 4.94 -11.09
N ALA A 879 -23.41 4.63 -12.39
CA ALA A 879 -23.69 5.62 -13.42
C ALA A 879 -25.13 6.11 -13.32
N VAL A 880 -26.08 5.25 -12.93
CA VAL A 880 -27.47 5.68 -12.72
C VAL A 880 -27.58 6.60 -11.50
N VAL A 881 -26.94 6.23 -10.37
CA VAL A 881 -26.88 7.06 -9.15
C VAL A 881 -26.25 8.43 -9.45
N LEU A 882 -25.13 8.45 -10.18
CA LEU A 882 -24.49 9.71 -10.61
C LEU A 882 -25.42 10.51 -11.54
N GLY A 883 -26.07 9.86 -12.50
CA GLY A 883 -26.99 10.50 -13.45
C GLY A 883 -28.17 11.18 -12.76
N ASP A 884 -28.72 10.58 -11.70
CA ASP A 884 -29.76 11.19 -10.87
C ASP A 884 -29.27 12.46 -10.17
N VAL A 885 -28.04 12.44 -9.62
CA VAL A 885 -27.42 13.63 -9.01
C VAL A 885 -27.22 14.74 -10.05
N LEU A 886 -26.62 14.43 -11.21
CA LEU A 886 -26.38 15.42 -12.27
C LEU A 886 -27.68 15.97 -12.85
N SER A 887 -28.71 15.13 -12.98
CA SER A 887 -30.05 15.55 -13.41
C SER A 887 -30.68 16.50 -12.39
N TYR A 888 -30.53 16.21 -11.09
CA TYR A 888 -30.97 17.10 -10.03
C TYR A 888 -30.22 18.44 -10.07
N PHE A 889 -28.91 18.41 -10.31
CA PHE A 889 -28.10 19.61 -10.52
C PHE A 889 -28.46 20.40 -11.80
N ALA A 890 -29.25 19.80 -12.69
CA ALA A 890 -29.63 20.35 -13.99
C ALA A 890 -28.41 20.54 -14.93
N VAL A 891 -27.43 19.65 -14.81
CA VAL A 891 -26.32 19.54 -15.76
C VAL A 891 -26.91 19.20 -17.14
N PRO A 892 -26.63 19.98 -18.19
CA PRO A 892 -27.30 19.88 -19.48
C PRO A 892 -26.70 18.77 -20.37
N TRP A 893 -26.49 17.58 -19.79
CA TRP A 893 -26.08 16.41 -20.55
C TRP A 893 -27.33 15.62 -20.91
N ASP A 894 -27.71 15.65 -22.19
CA ASP A 894 -28.69 14.71 -22.70
C ASP A 894 -28.08 13.31 -22.59
N LEU A 895 -28.86 12.32 -22.13
CA LEU A 895 -28.54 10.90 -22.33
C LEU A 895 -28.58 10.63 -23.83
N VAL A 896 -27.53 11.01 -24.53
CA VAL A 896 -27.35 10.71 -25.95
C VAL A 896 -27.12 9.21 -26.01
N GLU A 897 -28.15 8.46 -26.45
CA GLU A 897 -27.92 7.17 -27.14
C GLU A 897 -26.68 7.36 -28.01
N PRO A 898 -25.57 6.63 -27.80
CA PRO A 898 -24.26 6.98 -28.31
C PRO A 898 -24.24 6.91 -29.84
N VAL A 899 -24.69 7.98 -30.47
CA VAL A 899 -24.76 8.16 -31.91
C VAL A 899 -23.93 9.38 -32.22
N GLY A 900 -22.66 9.15 -32.58
CA GLY A 900 -21.82 10.21 -33.12
C GLY A 900 -20.39 10.29 -32.60
N VAL A 901 -19.89 9.33 -31.81
CA VAL A 901 -18.45 9.26 -31.50
C VAL A 901 -17.72 8.56 -32.66
N PRO A 902 -16.83 9.22 -33.41
CA PRO A 902 -15.88 8.52 -34.26
C PRO A 902 -14.94 7.72 -33.33
N GLY A 903 -15.14 6.40 -33.26
CA GLY A 903 -14.34 5.52 -32.38
C GLY A 903 -15.16 4.67 -31.41
N VAL A 904 -16.47 4.92 -31.24
CA VAL A 904 -17.39 4.00 -30.55
C VAL A 904 -18.37 3.42 -31.56
N GLY A 905 -17.83 2.82 -32.62
CA GLY A 905 -18.55 1.72 -33.24
C GLY A 905 -18.29 0.45 -32.43
N PRO A 906 -19.18 -0.55 -32.49
CA PRO A 906 -18.92 -1.87 -31.92
C PRO A 906 -17.48 -2.34 -32.22
N ALA A 907 -16.76 -2.76 -31.18
CA ALA A 907 -15.46 -3.40 -31.30
C ALA A 907 -15.52 -4.53 -32.34
N LEU A 908 -14.38 -4.84 -32.99
CA LEU A 908 -14.28 -5.90 -33.97
C LEU A 908 -14.88 -7.19 -33.41
N ALA A 909 -16.04 -7.58 -33.94
CA ALA A 909 -16.77 -8.75 -33.50
C ALA A 909 -17.11 -9.61 -34.70
N VAL A 910 -16.80 -10.90 -34.62
CA VAL A 910 -17.16 -11.86 -35.66
C VAL A 910 -18.02 -12.98 -35.09
N MET A 911 -19.14 -13.26 -35.73
CA MET A 911 -20.00 -14.39 -35.41
C MET A 911 -20.02 -15.39 -36.55
N ALA A 912 -19.88 -16.67 -36.23
CA ALA A 912 -19.95 -17.76 -37.19
C ALA A 912 -21.25 -18.54 -36.98
N GLN A 913 -22.15 -18.55 -37.97
CA GLN A 913 -23.40 -19.30 -37.91
C GLN A 913 -23.76 -19.96 -39.26
N PRO A 914 -24.16 -21.25 -39.26
CA PRO A 914 -24.14 -22.19 -38.12
C PRO A 914 -22.71 -22.55 -37.69
N ASN A 915 -22.53 -23.01 -36.46
CA ASN A 915 -21.27 -23.60 -35.98
C ASN A 915 -21.60 -24.65 -34.90
N PRO A 916 -21.41 -25.97 -35.15
CA PRO A 916 -20.77 -26.57 -36.33
C PRO A 916 -21.53 -26.33 -37.65
N PHE A 917 -20.82 -26.39 -38.79
CA PHE A 917 -21.37 -26.13 -40.13
C PHE A 917 -21.09 -27.26 -41.14
N ASN A 918 -21.93 -27.38 -42.17
CA ASN A 918 -21.79 -28.35 -43.26
C ASN A 918 -22.41 -27.83 -44.59
N PRO A 919 -21.64 -27.63 -45.67
CA PRO A 919 -20.21 -27.28 -45.71
C PRO A 919 -19.99 -25.77 -45.60
N SER A 920 -21.03 -24.95 -45.39
CA SER A 920 -20.92 -23.49 -45.38
C SER A 920 -21.24 -22.83 -44.03
N VAL A 921 -20.44 -21.83 -43.64
CA VAL A 921 -20.66 -20.96 -42.48
C VAL A 921 -20.73 -19.49 -42.90
N THR A 922 -21.69 -18.75 -42.36
CA THR A 922 -21.76 -17.29 -42.53
C THR A 922 -21.02 -16.61 -41.39
N LEU A 923 -20.02 -15.82 -41.73
CA LEU A 923 -19.22 -15.00 -40.82
C LEU A 923 -19.76 -13.57 -40.87
N ARG A 924 -20.47 -13.16 -39.82
CA ARG A 924 -20.98 -11.79 -39.66
C ARG A 924 -19.91 -11.00 -38.94
N TYR A 925 -19.44 -9.90 -39.54
CA TYR A 925 -18.45 -9.03 -38.92
C TYR A 925 -19.06 -7.66 -38.61
N THR A 926 -18.50 -7.03 -37.59
CA THR A 926 -18.80 -5.68 -37.17
C THR A 926 -17.49 -4.92 -36.91
N LEU A 927 -17.40 -3.66 -37.33
CA LEU A 927 -16.23 -2.78 -37.23
C LEU A 927 -16.58 -1.47 -36.52
N ALA A 928 -15.59 -0.85 -35.89
CA ALA A 928 -15.74 0.45 -35.26
C ALA A 928 -15.97 1.59 -36.27
N ARG A 929 -15.38 1.50 -37.47
CA ARG A 929 -15.54 2.44 -38.58
C ARG A 929 -15.24 1.75 -39.93
N PRO A 930 -15.63 2.33 -41.09
CA PRO A 930 -15.18 1.85 -42.39
C PRO A 930 -13.65 1.87 -42.48
N GLY A 931 -13.05 0.81 -43.00
CA GLY A 931 -11.60 0.63 -42.95
C GLY A 931 -11.13 -0.63 -43.68
N HIS A 932 -9.87 -1.00 -43.48
CA HIS A 932 -9.31 -2.22 -44.06
C HIS A 932 -9.66 -3.45 -43.22
N LEU A 933 -10.29 -4.46 -43.83
CA LEU A 933 -10.68 -5.72 -43.21
C LEU A 933 -9.87 -6.87 -43.81
N ALA A 934 -9.20 -7.67 -42.97
CA ALA A 934 -8.60 -8.93 -43.36
C ALA A 934 -9.24 -10.09 -42.57
N MET A 935 -9.81 -11.07 -43.26
CA MET A 935 -10.45 -12.25 -42.68
C MET A 935 -9.88 -13.52 -43.31
N LYS A 936 -9.19 -14.33 -42.50
CA LYS A 936 -8.39 -15.49 -42.93
C LYS A 936 -8.73 -16.73 -42.09
N VAL A 937 -8.77 -17.89 -42.73
CA VAL A 937 -9.08 -19.18 -42.10
C VAL A 937 -7.80 -19.99 -41.95
N TYR A 938 -7.55 -20.55 -40.77
CA TYR A 938 -6.38 -21.36 -40.44
C TYR A 938 -6.79 -22.75 -39.93
N ASP A 939 -5.94 -23.75 -40.16
CA ASP A 939 -6.08 -25.08 -39.56
C ASP A 939 -5.48 -25.13 -38.13
N THR A 940 -5.58 -26.28 -37.45
CA THR A 940 -5.05 -26.45 -36.09
C THR A 940 -3.52 -26.40 -35.97
N ARG A 941 -2.80 -26.38 -37.09
CA ARG A 941 -1.33 -26.22 -37.13
C ARG A 941 -0.93 -24.77 -37.40
N GLY A 942 -1.90 -23.85 -37.51
CA GLY A 942 -1.68 -22.46 -37.88
C GLY A 942 -1.42 -22.27 -39.39
N ALA A 943 -1.67 -23.28 -40.23
CA ALA A 943 -1.51 -23.14 -41.67
C ALA A 943 -2.71 -22.41 -42.28
N LEU A 944 -2.47 -21.42 -43.14
CA LEU A 944 -3.51 -20.69 -43.85
C LEU A 944 -4.25 -21.62 -44.82
N VAL A 945 -5.57 -21.70 -44.66
CA VAL A 945 -6.49 -22.52 -45.46
C VAL A 945 -7.16 -21.67 -46.53
N ARG A 946 -7.68 -20.50 -46.16
CA ARG A 946 -8.44 -19.63 -47.07
C ARG A 946 -8.31 -18.16 -46.67
N THR A 947 -8.13 -17.26 -47.62
CA THR A 947 -8.37 -15.82 -47.42
C THR A 947 -9.78 -15.48 -47.90
N LEU A 948 -10.62 -14.95 -47.02
CA LEU A 948 -12.03 -14.66 -47.32
C LEU A 948 -12.23 -13.20 -47.73
N VAL A 949 -11.56 -12.28 -47.03
CA VAL A 949 -11.52 -10.85 -47.36
C VAL A 949 -10.10 -10.34 -47.02
N ASP A 950 -9.54 -9.48 -47.86
CA ASP A 950 -8.31 -8.73 -47.56
C ASP A 950 -8.37 -7.42 -48.38
N GLY A 951 -9.00 -6.38 -47.80
CA GLY A 951 -9.22 -5.12 -48.52
C GLY A 951 -10.12 -4.11 -47.80
N PRO A 952 -10.32 -2.91 -48.39
CA PRO A 952 -11.15 -1.85 -47.81
C PRO A 952 -12.64 -2.20 -47.86
N VAL A 953 -13.35 -1.95 -46.76
CA VAL A 953 -14.81 -2.07 -46.65
C VAL A 953 -15.45 -0.73 -46.28
N ALA A 954 -16.50 -0.36 -47.01
CA ALA A 954 -17.19 0.93 -46.85
C ALA A 954 -18.28 0.92 -45.76
N VAL A 955 -18.54 -0.22 -45.14
CA VAL A 955 -19.60 -0.42 -44.15
C VAL A 955 -19.03 -1.02 -42.87
N THR A 956 -19.60 -0.64 -41.73
CA THR A 956 -19.20 -1.13 -40.40
C THR A 956 -19.79 -2.49 -40.05
N GLN A 957 -20.69 -3.03 -40.88
CA GLN A 957 -21.28 -4.35 -40.68
C GLN A 957 -21.38 -5.06 -42.02
N GLY A 958 -21.07 -6.36 -42.04
CA GLY A 958 -21.17 -7.16 -43.24
C GLY A 958 -21.14 -8.65 -42.98
N THR A 959 -21.29 -9.43 -44.04
CA THR A 959 -21.28 -10.89 -43.98
C THR A 959 -20.35 -11.47 -45.03
N VAL A 960 -19.56 -12.46 -44.62
CA VAL A 960 -18.63 -13.20 -45.47
C VAL A 960 -18.99 -14.68 -45.37
N LEU A 961 -19.19 -15.33 -46.52
CA LEU A 961 -19.50 -16.76 -46.57
C LEU A 961 -18.19 -17.54 -46.73
N TRP A 962 -17.99 -18.56 -45.90
CA TRP A 962 -17.01 -19.60 -46.17
C TRP A 962 -17.74 -20.91 -46.48
N ASP A 963 -17.47 -21.48 -47.64
CA ASP A 963 -18.10 -22.70 -48.18
C ASP A 963 -17.28 -23.98 -47.90
N GLY A 964 -16.32 -23.88 -46.98
CA GLY A 964 -15.42 -24.99 -46.66
C GLY A 964 -14.33 -25.22 -47.72
N ALA A 965 -14.16 -24.36 -48.72
CA ALA A 965 -13.07 -24.47 -49.69
C ALA A 965 -11.76 -23.83 -49.18
N ASP A 966 -10.62 -24.39 -49.57
CA ASP A 966 -9.29 -23.78 -49.42
C ASP A 966 -9.01 -22.76 -50.55
N ASP A 967 -7.88 -22.05 -50.50
CA ASP A 967 -7.47 -21.07 -51.53
C ASP A 967 -7.26 -21.70 -52.94
N ARG A 968 -7.14 -23.03 -53.05
CA ARG A 968 -7.00 -23.76 -54.31
C ARG A 968 -8.35 -24.28 -54.84
N GLY A 969 -9.45 -24.01 -54.15
CA GLY A 969 -10.79 -24.50 -54.48
C GLY A 969 -11.05 -25.95 -54.09
N GLY A 970 -10.14 -26.57 -53.33
CA GLY A 970 -10.32 -27.90 -52.74
C GLY A 970 -11.18 -27.85 -51.48
N GLN A 971 -11.97 -28.88 -51.22
CA GLN A 971 -12.79 -28.96 -50.00
C GLN A 971 -11.94 -29.30 -48.78
N ALA A 972 -12.04 -28.50 -47.74
CA ALA A 972 -11.41 -28.72 -46.45
C ALA A 972 -11.91 -30.02 -45.79
N ALA A 973 -11.11 -30.58 -44.89
CA ALA A 973 -11.49 -31.77 -44.14
C ALA A 973 -12.54 -31.43 -43.07
N SER A 974 -13.31 -32.42 -42.61
CA SER A 974 -14.04 -32.24 -41.36
C SER A 974 -13.02 -32.04 -40.24
N GLY A 975 -13.24 -31.05 -39.39
CA GLY A 975 -12.25 -30.67 -38.41
C GLY A 975 -12.44 -29.27 -37.86
N LEU A 976 -11.44 -28.86 -37.10
CA LEU A 976 -11.43 -27.58 -36.42
C LEU A 976 -10.63 -26.53 -37.20
N TYR A 977 -11.19 -25.35 -37.33
CA TYR A 977 -10.58 -24.21 -38.00
C TYR A 977 -10.70 -22.93 -37.16
N PHE A 978 -9.80 -22.00 -37.41
CA PHE A 978 -9.75 -20.69 -36.76
C PHE A 978 -9.91 -19.60 -37.80
N VAL A 979 -10.94 -18.77 -37.67
CA VAL A 979 -11.12 -17.57 -38.49
C VAL A 979 -10.50 -16.40 -37.76
N GLU A 980 -9.35 -15.93 -38.22
CA GLU A 980 -8.73 -14.70 -37.74
C GLU A 980 -9.26 -13.52 -38.55
N THR A 981 -9.71 -12.48 -37.85
CA THR A 981 -10.17 -11.24 -38.45
C THR A 981 -9.38 -10.07 -37.87
N ARG A 982 -8.90 -9.19 -38.73
CA ARG A 982 -8.10 -8.00 -38.36
C ARG A 982 -8.71 -6.75 -38.99
N ALA A 983 -8.89 -5.71 -38.16
CA ALA A 983 -9.32 -4.38 -38.59
C ALA A 983 -8.94 -3.34 -37.52
N ASP A 984 -8.50 -2.15 -37.94
CA ASP A 984 -8.17 -1.02 -37.04
C ASP A 984 -7.29 -1.41 -35.82
N GLY A 985 -6.30 -2.29 -36.02
CA GLY A 985 -5.39 -2.76 -34.96
C GLY A 985 -5.97 -3.83 -34.03
N GLN A 986 -7.26 -4.15 -34.14
CA GLN A 986 -7.92 -5.22 -33.39
C GLN A 986 -7.81 -6.56 -34.11
N VAL A 987 -7.80 -7.65 -33.34
CA VAL A 987 -7.77 -9.03 -33.84
C VAL A 987 -8.85 -9.85 -33.11
N ASP A 988 -9.74 -10.49 -33.85
CA ASP A 988 -10.75 -11.44 -33.33
C ASP A 988 -10.51 -12.82 -33.96
N VAL A 989 -10.46 -13.87 -33.13
CA VAL A 989 -10.25 -15.25 -33.59
C VAL A 989 -11.46 -16.11 -33.24
N ARG A 990 -12.15 -16.63 -34.24
CA ARG A 990 -13.32 -17.50 -34.07
C ARG A 990 -13.02 -18.94 -34.40
N LYS A 991 -13.26 -19.80 -33.42
CA LYS A 991 -13.24 -21.26 -33.57
C LYS A 991 -14.48 -21.71 -34.36
N VAL A 992 -14.30 -22.36 -35.51
CA VAL A 992 -15.39 -22.95 -36.30
C VAL A 992 -15.15 -24.44 -36.54
N THR A 993 -16.20 -25.24 -36.46
CA THR A 993 -16.13 -26.70 -36.61
C THR A 993 -16.87 -27.12 -37.88
N MET A 994 -16.14 -27.70 -38.83
CA MET A 994 -16.72 -28.26 -40.05
C MET A 994 -17.04 -29.74 -39.84
N VAL A 995 -18.27 -30.14 -40.15
CA VAL A 995 -18.70 -31.54 -40.13
C VAL A 995 -19.14 -31.90 -41.55
N LYS A 996 -18.73 -33.06 -42.05
CA LYS A 996 -19.20 -33.57 -43.35
C LYS A 996 -20.44 -34.42 -43.17
#